data_AF-A0A486NB80-F1
#
_entry.id   AF-A0A486NB80-F1
#
_cell.length_a   1.000
_cell.length_b   1.000
_cell.length_c   1.000
_cell.angle_alpha   90.00
_cell.angle_beta   90.00
_cell.angle_gamma   90.00
#
_symmetry.space_group_name_H-M   'P 1'
#
loop_
_entity.id
_entity.type
_entity.pdbx_description
1 polymer ?
#
loop_
_entity_poly.entity_id
_entity_poly.type
_entity_poly.pdbx_seq_one_letter_code
_entity_poly.pdbx_strand_id
1 'polypeptide(L)'
;MNISELTRWDDHIYLIARNDRVEGGTSGVANTQAKQLANRTRWLKTLIESAEDYREYTFYKSEQDPDGTISGRANTPEGKIFRVTQSINDTLAFIYYLNYQGQAIPLTALLGRGSITNNIRQYPSLPIAQHDIEAGNILDGSKFYITNPDNDILVDEFVNNGGAPEATGRIVLDGSLLKPLTDAVIYSESDEFSRSGYLSAVISSDRFIINAVRYDGSFYVPELKAPGLNVDELNSIVHELKFLDPVEFLRSGYLSAVLSADRYILSAVALDSDVYIPVISDSVGVIESREFARSGFINAVISGDRFIMAARTTDGNAQEGSREIRLPTEFERSGYRYADASADMFVTDGDRLLTEAWRRDVYYARVVGAYSQLFKFDANGAETQLTHDNANVTNVRDSGEEVQWQSDVDTGVKGGLWFTKKATFDPHPVFPRNIITLWGHSFLQNPRLANKLYKLTGMPVWNFGRSNITSKGAALRQGGQRIEVWPLTGKIPATTDAVQVTPSSPGPLELGAKNYALNGQGYFRGQKMWVNWYADNTLKITRYAAGAEITVPAAETLMWIPQTQEALTDIDTGQVITPQYATYDRHAEGINIFWIGRNNSAGIAQVISDLKAMVEKVKASSKYPRIVVLADFMDAGQTNGTAGRAQIFSLNAAYKRAYPEYYCEIDGVDILQNFINHANPNYADDVTDVAAGTTPRSLRYDDLHPSQVLQENALHIGADVNAEFIVQFLTKKGWL
;
A
#
# COMPACT_ATOMS: atom_id res chain seq x y z
N MET A 1 -43.57 -62.91 -59.39
CA MET A 1 -43.20 -63.26 -57.99
C MET A 1 -41.72 -63.00 -57.90
N ASN A 2 -41.29 -62.12 -56.98
CA ASN A 2 -39.94 -61.57 -56.99
C ASN A 2 -39.18 -62.04 -55.75
N ILE A 3 -37.85 -62.06 -55.83
CA ILE A 3 -37.01 -62.27 -54.65
C ILE A 3 -37.11 -61.02 -53.77
N SER A 4 -37.41 -61.20 -52.49
CA SER A 4 -37.38 -60.12 -51.49
C SER A 4 -35.99 -60.08 -50.87
N GLU A 5 -35.30 -58.97 -51.10
CA GLU A 5 -33.98 -58.64 -50.56
C GLU A 5 -34.08 -58.12 -49.12
N LEU A 6 -33.12 -58.52 -48.29
CA LEU A 6 -32.88 -57.97 -46.96
C LEU A 6 -31.43 -57.50 -46.86
N THR A 7 -31.18 -56.38 -46.17
CA THR A 7 -29.83 -55.87 -45.90
C THR A 7 -29.13 -56.74 -44.85
N ARG A 8 -28.69 -57.94 -45.23
CA ARG A 8 -28.06 -58.94 -44.36
C ARG A 8 -26.95 -59.68 -45.10
N TRP A 9 -25.83 -59.93 -44.43
CA TRP A 9 -24.87 -60.93 -44.85
C TRP A 9 -25.36 -62.34 -44.44
N ASP A 10 -25.65 -63.20 -45.41
CA ASP A 10 -25.86 -64.63 -45.17
C ASP A 10 -24.50 -65.33 -45.13
N ASP A 11 -24.10 -66.01 -44.05
CA ASP A 11 -22.72 -66.46 -43.86
C ASP A 11 -22.24 -67.52 -44.88
N HIS A 12 -23.15 -68.30 -45.44
CA HIS A 12 -22.87 -69.30 -46.47
C HIS A 12 -23.87 -69.19 -47.63
N ILE A 13 -23.48 -69.70 -48.80
CA ILE A 13 -24.40 -69.96 -49.91
C ILE A 13 -24.72 -71.45 -49.88
N TYR A 14 -25.99 -71.79 -49.77
CA TYR A 14 -26.45 -73.18 -49.75
C TYR A 14 -26.15 -73.87 -51.08
N LEU A 15 -25.60 -75.09 -51.06
CA LEU A 15 -25.47 -75.91 -52.27
C LEU A 15 -26.57 -76.96 -52.27
N ILE A 16 -27.40 -76.96 -53.32
CA ILE A 16 -28.49 -77.94 -53.48
C ILE A 16 -27.90 -79.35 -53.49
N ALA A 17 -28.34 -80.18 -52.55
CA ALA A 17 -27.93 -81.56 -52.37
C ALA A 17 -28.77 -82.51 -53.23
N ARG A 18 -28.24 -83.71 -53.50
CA ARG A 18 -28.94 -84.74 -54.30
C ARG A 18 -30.26 -85.23 -53.69
N ASN A 19 -30.45 -85.02 -52.40
CA ASN A 19 -31.65 -85.43 -51.67
C ASN A 19 -32.69 -84.30 -51.54
N ASP A 20 -32.38 -83.10 -52.04
CA ASP A 20 -33.29 -81.96 -51.96
C ASP A 20 -34.38 -82.06 -53.01
N ARG A 21 -35.58 -81.61 -52.63
CA ARG A 21 -36.65 -81.38 -53.58
C ARG A 21 -36.42 -80.07 -54.32
N VAL A 22 -36.12 -80.15 -55.62
CA VAL A 22 -35.99 -78.98 -56.50
C VAL A 22 -37.37 -78.40 -56.79
N GLU A 23 -37.88 -77.59 -55.84
CA GLU A 23 -39.14 -76.86 -55.96
C GLU A 23 -38.90 -75.34 -56.03
N GLY A 24 -39.78 -74.64 -56.76
CA GLY A 24 -39.78 -73.19 -56.90
C GLY A 24 -40.64 -72.48 -55.85
N GLY A 25 -40.86 -71.17 -56.04
CA GLY A 25 -41.58 -70.33 -55.09
C GLY A 25 -40.68 -69.71 -54.00
N THR A 26 -41.26 -68.89 -53.13
CA THR A 26 -40.55 -68.00 -52.19
C THR A 26 -39.72 -68.74 -51.12
N SER A 27 -40.07 -69.98 -50.83
CA SER A 27 -39.39 -70.88 -49.88
C SER A 27 -38.76 -72.11 -50.54
N GLY A 28 -38.85 -72.23 -51.87
CA GLY A 28 -38.37 -73.40 -52.60
C GLY A 28 -36.85 -73.46 -52.67
N VAL A 29 -36.29 -74.67 -52.48
CA VAL A 29 -34.83 -74.89 -52.38
C VAL A 29 -34.06 -74.33 -53.57
N ALA A 30 -34.67 -74.38 -54.77
CA ALA A 30 -34.07 -73.85 -56.00
C ALA A 30 -33.78 -72.33 -55.95
N ASN A 31 -34.51 -71.57 -55.12
CA ASN A 31 -34.39 -70.11 -55.00
C ASN A 31 -33.55 -69.65 -53.79
N THR A 32 -33.16 -70.57 -52.89
CA THR A 32 -32.40 -70.24 -51.67
C THR A 32 -31.09 -69.52 -51.98
N GLN A 33 -30.33 -70.05 -52.95
CA GLN A 33 -29.07 -69.48 -53.43
C GLN A 33 -29.25 -68.04 -53.94
N ALA A 34 -30.23 -67.83 -54.81
CA ALA A 34 -30.51 -66.52 -55.41
C ALA A 34 -30.93 -65.50 -54.34
N LYS A 35 -31.70 -65.91 -53.32
CA LYS A 35 -32.07 -65.05 -52.19
C LYS A 35 -30.88 -64.69 -51.30
N GLN A 36 -30.02 -65.66 -50.97
CA GLN A 36 -28.80 -65.40 -50.18
C GLN A 36 -27.84 -64.46 -50.90
N LEU A 37 -27.64 -64.64 -52.22
CA LEU A 37 -26.84 -63.74 -53.04
C LEU A 37 -27.45 -62.34 -53.11
N ALA A 38 -28.77 -62.23 -53.32
CA ALA A 38 -29.45 -60.93 -53.38
C ALA A 38 -29.36 -60.15 -52.04
N ASN A 39 -29.49 -60.83 -50.90
CA ASN A 39 -29.28 -60.24 -49.57
C ASN A 39 -27.83 -59.72 -49.40
N ARG A 40 -26.82 -60.54 -49.72
CA ARG A 40 -25.41 -60.12 -49.67
C ARG A 40 -25.14 -58.93 -50.58
N THR A 41 -25.66 -58.92 -51.81
CA THR A 41 -25.54 -57.79 -52.74
C THR A 41 -26.22 -56.54 -52.19
N ARG A 42 -27.40 -56.66 -51.57
CA ARG A 42 -28.08 -55.54 -50.92
C ARG A 42 -27.27 -54.98 -49.74
N TRP A 43 -26.70 -55.85 -48.91
CA TRP A 43 -25.83 -55.48 -47.79
C TRP A 43 -24.54 -54.79 -48.26
N LEU A 44 -23.86 -55.34 -49.27
CA LEU A 44 -22.68 -54.71 -49.90
C LEU A 44 -23.01 -53.37 -50.53
N LYS A 45 -24.15 -53.27 -51.23
CA LYS A 45 -24.63 -52.01 -51.80
C LYS A 45 -24.84 -50.95 -50.70
N THR A 46 -25.56 -51.29 -49.62
CA THR A 46 -25.74 -50.37 -48.50
C THR A 46 -24.41 -50.01 -47.82
N LEU A 47 -23.45 -50.92 -47.73
CA LEU A 47 -22.11 -50.60 -47.21
C LEU A 47 -21.37 -49.61 -48.11
N ILE A 48 -21.39 -49.80 -49.43
CA ILE A 48 -20.78 -48.89 -50.41
C ILE A 48 -21.47 -47.53 -50.38
N GLU A 49 -22.81 -47.48 -50.35
CA GLU A 49 -23.59 -46.25 -50.19
C GLU A 49 -23.37 -45.56 -48.83
N SER A 50 -22.97 -46.31 -47.78
CA SER A 50 -22.58 -45.75 -46.48
C SER A 50 -21.10 -45.37 -46.38
N ALA A 51 -20.29 -45.70 -47.39
CA ALA A 51 -18.85 -45.44 -47.45
C ALA A 51 -18.50 -44.14 -48.21
N GLU A 52 -19.49 -43.28 -48.49
CA GLU A 52 -19.26 -41.88 -48.90
C GLU A 52 -18.55 -41.11 -47.78
N ASP A 53 -17.22 -41.17 -47.78
CA ASP A 53 -16.35 -40.33 -46.97
C ASP A 53 -16.64 -38.86 -47.30
N TYR A 54 -16.87 -38.04 -46.27
CA TYR A 54 -17.25 -36.62 -46.27
C TYR A 54 -16.17 -35.67 -46.88
N ARG A 55 -15.30 -36.21 -47.72
CA ARG A 55 -14.19 -35.53 -48.42
C ARG A 55 -14.52 -35.14 -49.87
N GLU A 56 -15.56 -35.71 -50.48
CA GLU A 56 -15.89 -35.45 -51.90
C GLU A 56 -16.22 -33.98 -52.20
N TYR A 57 -16.71 -33.24 -51.21
CA TYR A 57 -17.06 -31.81 -51.32
C TYR A 57 -15.99 -30.91 -50.67
N THR A 58 -14.77 -30.93 -51.21
CA THR A 58 -13.65 -30.08 -50.78
C THR A 58 -13.41 -28.96 -51.80
N PHE A 59 -13.50 -27.70 -51.37
CA PHE A 59 -13.35 -26.51 -52.21
C PHE A 59 -12.22 -25.60 -51.72
N TYR A 60 -11.79 -24.65 -52.56
CA TYR A 60 -10.65 -23.77 -52.35
C TYR A 60 -11.07 -22.31 -52.55
N LYS A 61 -10.46 -21.39 -51.79
CA LYS A 61 -10.63 -19.95 -52.01
C LYS A 61 -10.04 -19.55 -53.36
N SER A 62 -10.70 -18.64 -54.09
CA SER A 62 -10.16 -17.99 -55.29
C SER A 62 -10.42 -16.48 -55.22
N GLU A 63 -9.83 -15.70 -56.13
CA GLU A 63 -10.08 -14.25 -56.20
C GLU A 63 -11.57 -13.93 -56.47
N GLN A 64 -12.27 -14.81 -57.19
CA GLN A 64 -13.69 -14.69 -57.51
C GLN A 64 -14.61 -15.42 -56.49
N ASP A 65 -14.03 -16.18 -55.55
CA ASP A 65 -14.72 -16.93 -54.48
C ASP A 65 -13.87 -16.91 -53.20
N PRO A 66 -13.73 -15.74 -52.53
CA PRO A 66 -12.70 -15.51 -51.52
C PRO A 66 -12.91 -16.29 -50.21
N ASP A 67 -14.10 -16.84 -49.98
CA ASP A 67 -14.41 -17.75 -48.87
C ASP A 67 -14.66 -19.20 -49.32
N GLY A 68 -14.55 -19.49 -50.63
CA GLY A 68 -14.81 -20.80 -51.26
C GLY A 68 -16.27 -21.28 -51.19
N THR A 69 -17.19 -20.47 -50.68
CA THR A 69 -18.58 -20.89 -50.45
C THR A 69 -19.44 -20.80 -51.70
N ILE A 70 -19.07 -20.02 -52.71
CA ILE A 70 -19.83 -19.94 -53.97
C ILE A 70 -19.72 -21.27 -54.71
N SER A 71 -18.49 -21.76 -54.89
CA SER A 71 -18.18 -23.06 -55.50
C SER A 71 -18.77 -24.20 -54.67
N GLY A 72 -18.68 -24.08 -53.34
CA GLY A 72 -19.23 -25.05 -52.40
C GLY A 72 -20.74 -25.23 -52.51
N ARG A 73 -21.51 -24.14 -52.49
CA ARG A 73 -22.97 -24.18 -52.67
C ARG A 73 -23.39 -24.69 -54.05
N ALA A 74 -22.65 -24.32 -55.10
CA ALA A 74 -23.00 -24.68 -56.48
C ALA A 74 -22.82 -26.17 -56.79
N ASN A 75 -21.87 -26.84 -56.12
CA ASN A 75 -21.47 -28.22 -56.43
C ASN A 75 -21.76 -29.23 -55.29
N THR A 76 -22.44 -28.80 -54.23
CA THR A 76 -22.85 -29.66 -53.11
C THR A 76 -24.38 -29.74 -53.06
N PRO A 77 -25.01 -30.91 -53.00
CA PRO A 77 -26.47 -31.01 -52.91
C PRO A 77 -27.06 -30.32 -51.67
N GLU A 78 -28.32 -29.90 -51.78
CA GLU A 78 -29.11 -29.37 -50.66
C GLU A 78 -29.15 -30.37 -49.49
N GLY A 79 -28.91 -29.88 -48.27
CA GLY A 79 -28.86 -30.69 -47.06
C GLY A 79 -27.56 -31.48 -46.86
N LYS A 80 -26.56 -31.36 -47.75
CA LYS A 80 -25.24 -31.98 -47.59
C LYS A 80 -24.19 -30.98 -47.08
N ILE A 81 -23.15 -31.50 -46.44
CA ILE A 81 -22.02 -30.74 -45.89
C ILE A 81 -20.89 -30.69 -46.92
N PHE A 82 -20.27 -29.52 -47.07
CA PHE A 82 -19.00 -29.33 -47.77
C PHE A 82 -17.96 -28.68 -46.86
N ARG A 83 -16.71 -28.63 -47.31
CA ARG A 83 -15.63 -27.94 -46.60
C ARG A 83 -14.78 -27.08 -47.53
N VAL A 84 -14.30 -25.96 -47.01
CA VAL A 84 -13.36 -25.08 -47.72
C VAL A 84 -11.98 -25.12 -47.08
N THR A 85 -10.95 -25.44 -47.85
CA THR A 85 -9.55 -25.34 -47.44
C THR A 85 -9.17 -23.89 -47.13
N GLN A 86 -8.48 -23.70 -46.03
CA GLN A 86 -7.91 -22.42 -45.64
C GLN A 86 -6.42 -22.33 -46.04
N SER A 87 -5.79 -21.18 -45.83
CA SER A 87 -4.37 -20.96 -46.14
C SER A 87 -3.45 -21.74 -45.20
N ILE A 88 -2.21 -22.01 -45.61
CA ILE A 88 -1.19 -22.69 -44.80
C ILE A 88 -0.84 -21.94 -43.49
N ASN A 89 -1.08 -20.62 -43.47
CA ASN A 89 -0.87 -19.74 -42.32
C ASN A 89 -2.16 -19.46 -41.51
N ASP A 90 -3.33 -19.90 -41.99
CA ASP A 90 -4.60 -19.71 -41.27
C ASP A 90 -4.64 -20.63 -40.03
N THR A 91 -5.31 -20.17 -38.97
CA THR A 91 -5.50 -20.94 -37.72
C THR A 91 -6.43 -22.13 -37.88
N LEU A 92 -7.23 -22.16 -38.96
CA LEU A 92 -8.09 -23.28 -39.34
C LEU A 92 -7.51 -23.92 -40.61
N ALA A 93 -7.64 -25.24 -40.78
CA ALA A 93 -7.30 -25.94 -42.03
C ALA A 93 -8.52 -26.05 -42.95
N PHE A 94 -9.69 -26.27 -42.36
CA PHE A 94 -10.97 -26.41 -43.06
C PHE A 94 -12.08 -25.74 -42.25
N ILE A 95 -13.00 -25.07 -42.93
CA ILE A 95 -14.30 -24.71 -42.37
C ILE A 95 -15.35 -25.59 -43.06
N TYR A 96 -16.22 -26.22 -42.27
CA TYR A 96 -17.30 -27.08 -42.74
C TYR A 96 -18.62 -26.30 -42.77
N TYR A 97 -19.32 -26.38 -43.90
CA TYR A 97 -20.57 -25.68 -44.15
C TYR A 97 -21.66 -26.66 -44.57
N LEU A 98 -22.88 -26.47 -44.06
CA LEU A 98 -24.08 -27.09 -44.63
C LEU A 98 -24.56 -26.25 -45.81
N ASN A 99 -24.82 -26.87 -46.97
CA ASN A 99 -25.61 -26.21 -48.02
C ASN A 99 -27.09 -26.35 -47.66
N TYR A 100 -27.75 -25.24 -47.34
CA TYR A 100 -29.16 -25.22 -46.96
C TYR A 100 -29.86 -23.99 -47.51
N GLN A 101 -30.95 -24.20 -48.25
CA GLN A 101 -31.74 -23.18 -48.95
C GLN A 101 -30.89 -22.22 -49.80
N GLY A 102 -29.84 -22.76 -50.43
CA GLY A 102 -28.88 -21.97 -51.22
C GLY A 102 -27.96 -21.07 -50.38
N GLN A 103 -27.82 -21.33 -49.08
CA GLN A 103 -26.88 -20.67 -48.17
C GLN A 103 -25.83 -21.65 -47.66
N ALA A 104 -24.64 -21.13 -47.33
CA ALA A 104 -23.55 -21.90 -46.74
C ALA A 104 -23.53 -21.63 -45.23
N ILE A 105 -24.15 -22.49 -44.43
CA ILE A 105 -24.25 -22.31 -42.98
C ILE A 105 -23.00 -22.94 -42.34
N PRO A 106 -22.09 -22.18 -41.71
CA PRO A 106 -20.91 -22.74 -41.05
C PRO A 106 -21.35 -23.60 -39.85
N LEU A 107 -20.80 -24.82 -39.75
CA LEU A 107 -21.11 -25.78 -38.69
C LEU A 107 -19.96 -25.93 -37.69
N THR A 108 -18.74 -26.12 -38.21
CA THR A 108 -17.54 -26.39 -37.40
C THR A 108 -16.28 -26.16 -38.25
N ALA A 109 -15.11 -26.22 -37.63
CA ALA A 109 -13.83 -26.08 -38.32
C ALA A 109 -12.78 -27.05 -37.78
N LEU A 110 -11.84 -27.45 -38.63
CA LEU A 110 -10.64 -28.19 -38.24
C LEU A 110 -9.51 -27.20 -37.95
N LEU A 111 -8.80 -27.36 -36.84
CA LEU A 111 -7.59 -26.58 -36.55
C LEU A 111 -6.54 -26.75 -37.66
N GLY A 112 -5.89 -25.65 -38.01
CA GLY A 112 -4.85 -25.58 -39.04
C GLY A 112 -3.46 -25.44 -38.45
N ARG A 113 -2.45 -25.50 -39.33
CA ARG A 113 -1.05 -25.33 -38.95
C ARG A 113 -0.81 -23.96 -38.28
N GLY A 114 -1.53 -22.92 -38.65
CA GLY A 114 -1.49 -21.62 -37.97
C GLY A 114 -1.83 -21.68 -36.48
N SER A 115 -2.73 -22.56 -36.04
CA SER A 115 -3.02 -22.75 -34.60
C SER A 115 -1.88 -23.44 -33.85
N ILE A 116 -1.00 -24.14 -34.56
CA ILE A 116 0.21 -24.76 -34.01
C ILE A 116 1.37 -23.74 -33.97
N THR A 117 1.53 -22.94 -35.03
CA THR A 117 2.69 -22.03 -35.20
C THR A 117 2.53 -20.63 -34.62
N ASN A 118 1.30 -20.16 -34.40
CA ASN A 118 1.05 -18.78 -33.94
C ASN A 118 0.99 -18.66 -32.40
N ASN A 119 1.28 -19.74 -31.68
CA ASN A 119 1.24 -19.80 -30.22
C ASN A 119 2.60 -20.26 -29.67
N ILE A 120 3.14 -19.56 -28.66
CA ILE A 120 4.25 -20.08 -27.87
C ILE A 120 3.67 -21.11 -26.88
N ARG A 121 4.23 -22.32 -26.86
CA ARG A 121 3.74 -23.43 -26.04
C ARG A 121 4.47 -23.50 -24.70
N GLN A 122 3.76 -23.88 -23.65
CA GLN A 122 4.33 -24.17 -22.33
C GLN A 122 4.14 -25.65 -21.99
N TYR A 123 5.20 -26.30 -21.51
CA TYR A 123 5.20 -27.71 -21.10
C TYR A 123 5.68 -27.84 -19.64
N PRO A 124 5.22 -28.85 -18.89
CA PRO A 124 5.67 -29.05 -17.52
C PRO A 124 7.05 -29.73 -17.41
N SER A 125 7.62 -30.24 -18.50
CA SER A 125 8.97 -30.83 -18.51
C SER A 125 9.55 -30.98 -19.93
N LEU A 126 10.88 -31.04 -20.02
CA LEU A 126 11.62 -31.24 -21.28
C LEU A 126 11.23 -32.51 -22.05
N PRO A 127 11.05 -33.70 -21.44
CA PRO A 127 10.65 -34.90 -22.17
C PRO A 127 9.31 -34.79 -22.91
N ILE A 128 8.37 -33.98 -22.39
CA ILE A 128 7.08 -33.76 -23.03
C ILE A 128 7.23 -32.81 -24.22
N ALA A 129 8.06 -31.77 -24.09
CA ALA A 129 8.41 -30.90 -25.21
C ALA A 129 9.17 -31.66 -26.31
N GLN A 130 10.09 -32.56 -25.95
CA GLN A 130 10.81 -33.44 -26.89
C GLN A 130 9.86 -34.30 -27.73
N HIS A 131 8.85 -34.93 -27.11
CA HIS A 131 7.85 -35.70 -27.83
C HIS A 131 7.05 -34.82 -28.81
N ASP A 132 6.74 -33.57 -28.45
CA ASP A 132 6.06 -32.63 -29.33
C ASP A 132 6.97 -32.08 -30.46
N ILE A 133 8.30 -32.02 -30.26
CA ILE A 133 9.28 -31.77 -31.32
C ILE A 133 9.31 -32.94 -32.32
N GLU A 134 9.41 -34.18 -31.82
CA GLU A 134 9.43 -35.40 -32.64
C GLU A 134 8.13 -35.60 -33.43
N ALA A 135 6.99 -35.21 -32.86
CA ALA A 135 5.70 -35.18 -33.54
C ALA A 135 5.56 -34.04 -34.58
N GLY A 136 6.54 -33.13 -34.68
CA GLY A 136 6.50 -31.97 -35.57
C GLY A 136 5.59 -30.83 -35.12
N ASN A 137 5.13 -30.84 -33.86
CA ASN A 137 4.27 -29.81 -33.27
C ASN A 137 5.06 -28.56 -32.83
N ILE A 138 6.38 -28.66 -32.67
CA ILE A 138 7.30 -27.52 -32.51
C ILE A 138 8.23 -27.50 -33.71
N LEU A 139 8.13 -26.48 -34.57
CA LEU A 139 9.00 -26.38 -35.75
C LEU A 139 10.44 -26.03 -35.37
N ASP A 140 11.39 -26.39 -36.23
CA ASP A 140 12.78 -25.97 -36.12
C ASP A 140 12.89 -24.43 -36.03
N GLY A 141 13.79 -23.93 -35.18
CA GLY A 141 13.93 -22.52 -34.82
C GLY A 141 12.79 -21.92 -33.97
N SER A 142 11.74 -22.69 -33.64
CA SER A 142 10.61 -22.17 -32.85
C SER A 142 10.87 -22.22 -31.34
N LYS A 143 10.37 -21.21 -30.63
CA LYS A 143 10.49 -21.08 -29.18
C LYS A 143 9.35 -21.73 -28.43
N PHE A 144 9.66 -22.22 -27.24
CA PHE A 144 8.70 -22.76 -26.28
C PHE A 144 9.19 -22.56 -24.85
N TYR A 145 8.31 -22.80 -23.89
CA TYR A 145 8.55 -22.63 -22.46
C TYR A 145 8.48 -23.96 -21.72
N ILE A 146 9.38 -24.15 -20.75
CA ILE A 146 9.30 -25.23 -19.76
C ILE A 146 8.96 -24.60 -18.41
N THR A 147 7.96 -25.12 -17.70
CA THR A 147 7.63 -24.69 -16.34
C THR A 147 8.79 -25.01 -15.40
N ASN A 148 9.27 -23.99 -14.69
CA ASN A 148 10.33 -24.14 -13.70
C ASN A 148 9.68 -24.36 -12.31
N PRO A 149 10.14 -25.33 -11.50
CA PRO A 149 9.62 -25.56 -10.15
C PRO A 149 10.21 -24.62 -9.08
N ASP A 150 11.22 -23.81 -9.41
CA ASP A 150 11.83 -22.84 -8.50
C ASP A 150 10.85 -21.69 -8.21
N ASN A 151 10.67 -21.32 -6.94
CA ASN A 151 9.70 -20.30 -6.50
C ASN A 151 9.85 -18.93 -7.18
N ASP A 152 11.03 -18.63 -7.72
CA ASP A 152 11.42 -17.34 -8.27
C ASP A 152 11.26 -17.26 -9.80
N ILE A 153 11.02 -18.39 -10.48
CA ILE A 153 10.99 -18.52 -11.95
C ILE A 153 9.70 -19.25 -12.37
N LEU A 154 8.91 -18.62 -13.24
CA LEU A 154 7.68 -19.22 -13.77
C LEU A 154 7.98 -20.20 -14.92
N VAL A 155 8.83 -19.79 -15.87
CA VAL A 155 9.24 -20.62 -17.02
C VAL A 155 10.64 -20.30 -17.52
N ASP A 156 11.30 -21.31 -18.08
CA ASP A 156 12.53 -21.21 -18.88
C ASP A 156 12.21 -21.22 -20.39
N GLU A 157 12.87 -20.37 -21.17
CA GLU A 157 12.74 -20.33 -22.64
C GLU A 157 13.72 -21.28 -23.33
N PHE A 158 13.17 -22.12 -24.21
CA PHE A 158 13.91 -23.03 -25.08
C PHE A 158 13.60 -22.73 -26.55
N VAL A 159 14.51 -23.13 -27.43
CA VAL A 159 14.31 -23.19 -28.88
C VAL A 159 14.49 -24.63 -29.34
N ASN A 160 13.70 -25.06 -30.33
CA ASN A 160 13.99 -26.29 -31.07
C ASN A 160 15.12 -25.99 -32.06
N ASN A 161 16.30 -26.57 -31.85
CA ASN A 161 17.44 -26.46 -32.75
C ASN A 161 17.74 -27.84 -33.36
N GLY A 162 17.39 -28.04 -34.63
CA GLY A 162 17.68 -29.27 -35.36
C GLY A 162 16.96 -30.53 -34.85
N GLY A 163 15.87 -30.39 -34.08
CA GLY A 163 15.14 -31.49 -33.45
C GLY A 163 15.46 -31.72 -31.97
N ALA A 164 16.26 -30.84 -31.34
CA ALA A 164 16.60 -30.89 -29.92
C ALA A 164 16.24 -29.58 -29.19
N PRO A 165 15.73 -29.64 -27.95
CA PRO A 165 15.64 -28.51 -27.03
C PRO A 165 17.01 -27.90 -26.72
N GLU A 166 17.18 -26.62 -27.03
CA GLU A 166 18.32 -25.81 -26.57
C GLU A 166 17.82 -24.65 -25.71
N ALA A 167 18.39 -24.47 -24.51
CA ALA A 167 18.00 -23.39 -23.61
C ALA A 167 18.51 -22.04 -24.16
N THR A 168 17.65 -21.03 -24.27
CA THR A 168 18.05 -19.71 -24.80
C THR A 168 18.73 -18.82 -23.75
N GLY A 169 18.78 -19.27 -22.49
CA GLY A 169 19.24 -18.49 -21.35
C GLY A 169 18.26 -17.39 -20.89
N ARG A 170 17.04 -17.36 -21.43
CA ARG A 170 15.99 -16.42 -21.02
C ARG A 170 14.96 -17.12 -20.14
N ILE A 171 14.46 -16.40 -19.15
CA ILE A 171 13.48 -16.89 -18.18
C ILE A 171 12.37 -15.86 -17.98
N VAL A 172 11.22 -16.29 -17.47
CA VAL A 172 10.15 -15.42 -16.97
C VAL A 172 10.15 -15.52 -15.45
N LEU A 173 10.46 -14.41 -14.79
CA LEU A 173 10.48 -14.30 -13.32
C LEU A 173 9.06 -14.20 -12.73
N ASP A 174 8.90 -14.60 -11.48
CA ASP A 174 7.73 -14.18 -10.70
C ASP A 174 7.76 -12.66 -10.47
N GLY A 175 6.63 -11.99 -10.73
CA GLY A 175 6.45 -10.56 -10.49
C GLY A 175 6.58 -10.15 -9.02
N SER A 176 6.47 -11.10 -8.08
CA SER A 176 6.75 -10.86 -6.65
C SER A 176 8.17 -10.32 -6.41
N LEU A 177 9.16 -10.76 -7.19
CA LEU A 177 10.56 -10.34 -7.11
C LEU A 177 10.81 -8.90 -7.57
N LEU A 178 9.92 -8.35 -8.40
CA LEU A 178 10.00 -6.97 -8.89
C LEU A 178 9.25 -5.98 -7.99
N LYS A 179 8.46 -6.48 -7.04
CA LYS A 179 7.72 -5.66 -6.09
C LYS A 179 8.64 -4.78 -5.21
N PRO A 180 9.77 -5.25 -4.66
CA PRO A 180 10.69 -4.39 -3.89
C PRO A 180 11.35 -3.29 -4.74
N LEU A 181 11.54 -3.52 -6.05
CA LEU A 181 12.16 -2.56 -6.96
C LEU A 181 11.21 -1.43 -7.38
N THR A 182 9.90 -1.68 -7.40
CA THR A 182 8.88 -0.64 -7.66
C THR A 182 8.58 0.20 -6.42
N ASP A 183 8.85 -0.31 -5.23
CA ASP A 183 8.77 0.44 -3.96
C ASP A 183 9.97 1.44 -3.79
N ALA A 184 10.99 1.39 -4.66
CA ALA A 184 12.27 2.10 -4.49
C ALA A 184 12.48 3.31 -5.44
N VAL A 185 11.60 4.32 -5.34
CA VAL A 185 11.84 5.66 -5.94
C VAL A 185 12.01 6.71 -4.84
N ILE A 186 13.27 6.88 -4.44
CA ILE A 186 13.89 8.06 -3.80
C ILE A 186 13.17 8.62 -2.55
N TYR A 187 13.56 8.09 -1.38
CA TYR A 187 13.55 8.83 -0.12
C TYR A 187 14.98 8.93 0.41
N SER A 188 15.54 10.14 0.42
CA SER A 188 16.72 10.49 1.24
C SER A 188 16.66 11.97 1.58
N GLU A 189 16.92 12.33 2.84
CA GLU A 189 17.19 13.72 3.20
C GLU A 189 18.47 14.19 2.48
N SER A 190 18.43 15.38 1.87
CA SER A 190 19.51 15.93 1.03
C SER A 190 20.87 15.92 1.72
N ASP A 191 20.85 16.13 3.03
CA ASP A 191 22.02 16.40 3.85
C ASP A 191 22.71 15.11 4.28
N GLU A 192 21.97 14.03 4.48
CA GLU A 192 22.54 12.72 4.84
C GLU A 192 23.08 12.01 3.59
N PHE A 193 22.36 12.08 2.47
CA PHE A 193 22.82 11.49 1.20
C PHE A 193 24.09 12.16 0.67
N SER A 194 24.18 13.50 0.71
CA SER A 194 25.36 14.24 0.25
C SER A 194 26.64 13.98 1.06
N ARG A 195 26.51 13.41 2.27
CA ARG A 195 27.65 12.98 3.10
C ARG A 195 28.04 11.51 2.91
N SER A 196 27.28 10.73 2.12
CA SER A 196 27.43 9.27 2.01
C SER A 196 28.53 8.77 1.07
N GLY A 197 29.08 9.65 0.21
CA GLY A 197 30.06 9.28 -0.82
C GLY A 197 29.46 8.63 -2.09
N TYR A 198 28.13 8.52 -2.17
CA TYR A 198 27.42 8.02 -3.34
C TYR A 198 26.83 9.16 -4.19
N LEU A 199 26.93 9.00 -5.51
CA LEU A 199 26.38 9.90 -6.53
C LEU A 199 24.88 9.64 -6.77
N SER A 200 24.47 8.37 -6.69
CA SER A 200 23.06 7.94 -6.71
C SER A 200 22.92 6.61 -5.96
N ALA A 201 21.75 6.33 -5.38
CA ALA A 201 21.45 5.06 -4.73
C ALA A 201 19.96 4.68 -4.86
N VAL A 202 19.70 3.39 -5.02
CA VAL A 202 18.37 2.79 -4.81
C VAL A 202 18.34 2.26 -3.38
N ILE A 203 17.30 2.60 -2.62
CA ILE A 203 17.21 2.37 -1.18
C ILE A 203 15.88 1.69 -0.85
N SER A 204 15.89 0.72 0.06
CA SER A 204 14.68 0.04 0.55
C SER A 204 13.82 0.94 1.45
N SER A 205 12.60 0.50 1.75
CA SER A 205 11.71 1.13 2.75
C SER A 205 12.39 1.34 4.12
N ASP A 206 13.36 0.47 4.44
CA ASP A 206 14.00 0.37 5.74
C ASP A 206 15.38 1.05 5.74
N ARG A 207 15.66 1.88 4.72
CA ARG A 207 16.90 2.66 4.51
C ARG A 207 18.16 1.85 4.17
N PHE A 208 18.04 0.60 3.72
CA PHE A 208 19.20 -0.15 3.20
C PHE A 208 19.48 0.20 1.73
N ILE A 209 20.75 0.44 1.40
CA ILE A 209 21.19 0.64 0.00
C ILE A 209 21.07 -0.69 -0.74
N ILE A 210 20.20 -0.75 -1.75
CA ILE A 210 19.98 -1.91 -2.65
C ILE A 210 21.01 -1.89 -3.79
N ASN A 211 21.32 -0.71 -4.32
CA ASN A 211 22.50 -0.48 -5.15
C ASN A 211 22.92 1.00 -5.05
N ALA A 212 24.16 1.31 -5.42
CA ALA A 212 24.60 2.70 -5.52
C ALA A 212 25.73 2.91 -6.53
N VAL A 213 25.81 4.12 -7.07
CA VAL A 213 26.95 4.61 -7.87
C VAL A 213 27.78 5.52 -6.97
N ARG A 214 29.09 5.33 -6.88
CA ARG A 214 30.02 6.20 -6.15
C ARG A 214 30.48 7.38 -7.00
N TYR A 215 31.02 8.42 -6.37
CA TYR A 215 31.58 9.59 -7.09
C TYR A 215 32.77 9.26 -8.00
N ASP A 216 33.44 8.13 -7.80
CA ASP A 216 34.49 7.61 -8.68
C ASP A 216 33.96 6.80 -9.90
N GLY A 217 32.63 6.66 -10.01
CA GLY A 217 31.96 5.88 -11.06
C GLY A 217 31.85 4.37 -10.78
N SER A 218 32.35 3.89 -9.64
CA SER A 218 32.22 2.47 -9.26
C SER A 218 30.81 2.14 -8.76
N PHE A 219 30.39 0.89 -8.98
CA PHE A 219 29.06 0.39 -8.66
C PHE A 219 29.09 -0.48 -7.39
N TYR A 220 28.20 -0.19 -6.44
CA TYR A 220 28.02 -0.95 -5.22
C TYR A 220 26.79 -1.86 -5.33
N VAL A 221 27.01 -3.15 -5.15
CA VAL A 221 25.97 -4.20 -5.10
C VAL A 221 26.13 -4.98 -3.80
N PRO A 222 25.16 -4.92 -2.87
CA PRO A 222 25.09 -5.84 -1.76
C PRO A 222 24.63 -7.21 -2.25
N GLU A 223 25.35 -8.26 -1.86
CA GLU A 223 24.98 -9.69 -1.95
C GLU A 223 24.12 -10.11 -3.17
N LEU A 224 24.69 -9.97 -4.38
CA LEU A 224 24.10 -10.63 -5.55
C LEU A 224 24.36 -12.14 -5.48
N LYS A 225 23.42 -12.90 -4.90
CA LYS A 225 23.38 -14.37 -5.03
C LYS A 225 23.03 -14.78 -6.46
N ALA A 226 24.00 -14.68 -7.37
CA ALA A 226 23.93 -15.26 -8.71
C ALA A 226 24.57 -16.65 -8.70
N PRO A 227 23.89 -17.71 -9.18
CA PRO A 227 24.51 -19.03 -9.33
C PRO A 227 25.64 -18.96 -10.39
N GLY A 228 26.86 -19.33 -10.01
CA GLY A 228 27.99 -19.44 -10.93
C GLY A 228 29.23 -18.59 -10.63
N LEU A 229 29.17 -17.65 -9.67
CA LEU A 229 30.42 -17.12 -9.10
C LEU A 229 31.09 -18.19 -8.23
N ASN A 230 32.35 -18.50 -8.51
CA ASN A 230 33.17 -19.31 -7.60
C ASN A 230 33.51 -18.45 -6.38
N VAL A 231 32.69 -18.58 -5.33
CA VAL A 231 32.82 -17.77 -4.12
C VAL A 231 34.11 -18.11 -3.36
N ASP A 232 34.71 -19.29 -3.55
CA ASP A 232 35.79 -19.77 -2.69
C ASP A 232 37.13 -19.05 -2.86
N GLU A 233 37.41 -18.48 -4.04
CA GLU A 233 38.58 -17.58 -4.19
C GLU A 233 38.35 -16.20 -3.55
N LEU A 234 37.10 -15.73 -3.47
CA LEU A 234 36.72 -14.51 -2.74
C LEU A 234 36.54 -14.73 -1.23
N ASN A 235 36.14 -15.92 -0.81
CA ASN A 235 36.02 -16.35 0.58
C ASN A 235 37.37 -16.34 1.31
N SER A 236 38.49 -16.43 0.59
CA SER A 236 39.84 -16.28 1.15
C SER A 236 40.12 -14.89 1.77
N ILE A 237 39.27 -13.89 1.50
CA ILE A 237 39.28 -12.57 2.13
C ILE A 237 38.05 -12.34 3.04
N VAL A 238 36.99 -13.14 2.89
CA VAL A 238 35.75 -12.99 3.68
C VAL A 238 35.19 -14.36 4.10
N HIS A 239 35.66 -14.86 5.23
CA HIS A 239 34.93 -15.84 6.05
C HIS A 239 34.99 -15.47 7.53
N GLU A 240 33.85 -15.63 8.21
CA GLU A 240 33.63 -15.54 9.66
C GLU A 240 33.89 -14.21 10.40
N LEU A 241 33.63 -13.04 9.78
CA LEU A 241 33.69 -11.76 10.50
C LEU A 241 32.44 -10.88 10.27
N LYS A 242 31.38 -11.12 11.06
CA LYS A 242 30.34 -10.11 11.32
C LYS A 242 30.91 -9.06 12.28
N PHE A 243 31.71 -8.17 11.72
CA PHE A 243 32.36 -7.09 12.46
C PHE A 243 31.35 -6.04 12.96
N LEU A 244 31.51 -5.64 14.23
CA LEU A 244 31.25 -4.27 14.67
C LEU A 244 32.00 -3.29 13.75
N ASP A 245 31.63 -2.01 13.70
CA ASP A 245 32.53 -1.00 13.10
C ASP A 245 33.96 -1.24 13.64
N PRO A 246 35.01 -1.43 12.81
CA PRO A 246 36.36 -1.70 13.29
C PRO A 246 36.86 -0.66 14.31
N VAL A 247 36.36 0.58 14.21
CA VAL A 247 36.63 1.67 15.16
C VAL A 247 35.88 1.46 16.49
N GLU A 248 34.67 0.91 16.49
CA GLU A 248 33.97 0.53 17.73
C GLU A 248 34.55 -0.74 18.36
N PHE A 249 34.92 -1.76 17.57
CA PHE A 249 35.52 -2.99 18.11
C PHE A 249 36.88 -2.70 18.77
N LEU A 250 37.75 -1.91 18.12
CA LEU A 250 39.02 -1.46 18.70
C LEU A 250 38.86 -0.55 19.94
N ARG A 251 37.67 0.03 20.15
CA ARG A 251 37.32 0.81 21.35
C ARG A 251 36.65 -0.03 22.45
N SER A 252 36.32 -1.29 22.18
CA SER A 252 35.48 -2.12 23.07
C SER A 252 36.24 -2.79 24.23
N GLY A 253 37.55 -3.04 24.07
CA GLY A 253 38.40 -3.67 25.10
C GLY A 253 38.38 -5.21 25.13
N TYR A 254 37.67 -5.87 24.20
CA TYR A 254 37.58 -7.33 24.15
C TYR A 254 38.52 -7.94 23.10
N LEU A 255 39.06 -9.12 23.40
CA LEU A 255 39.88 -9.93 22.50
C LEU A 255 39.02 -10.73 21.50
N SER A 256 37.83 -11.16 21.94
CA SER A 256 36.84 -11.90 21.14
C SER A 256 35.46 -11.78 21.75
N ALA A 257 34.39 -11.79 20.93
CA ALA A 257 33.00 -11.81 21.39
C ALA A 257 32.06 -12.52 20.40
N VAL A 258 31.11 -13.28 20.95
CA VAL A 258 29.96 -13.86 20.23
C VAL A 258 28.78 -12.91 20.40
N LEU A 259 28.12 -12.55 19.29
CA LEU A 259 27.00 -11.60 19.29
C LEU A 259 25.66 -12.26 18.88
N SER A 260 24.56 -11.71 19.38
CA SER A 260 23.20 -12.01 18.90
C SER A 260 22.91 -11.35 17.55
N ALA A 261 21.81 -11.75 16.92
CA ALA A 261 21.34 -11.15 15.66
C ALA A 261 21.15 -9.61 15.77
N ASP A 262 20.78 -9.13 16.95
CA ASP A 262 20.54 -7.70 17.24
C ASP A 262 21.79 -6.95 17.75
N ARG A 263 22.99 -7.54 17.61
CA ARG A 263 24.32 -6.99 17.95
C ARG A 263 24.66 -6.89 19.45
N TYR A 264 23.99 -7.64 20.32
CA TYR A 264 24.34 -7.73 21.76
C TYR A 264 25.32 -8.86 22.05
N ILE A 265 26.22 -8.68 23.03
CA ILE A 265 27.21 -9.70 23.42
C ILE A 265 26.53 -10.86 24.18
N LEU A 266 26.73 -12.08 23.68
CA LEU A 266 26.28 -13.34 24.30
C LEU A 266 27.41 -14.05 25.06
N SER A 267 28.66 -13.83 24.66
CA SER A 267 29.87 -14.32 25.34
C SER A 267 31.06 -13.47 24.89
N ALA A 268 32.03 -13.17 25.75
CA ALA A 268 33.22 -12.41 25.38
C ALA A 268 34.44 -12.75 26.24
N VAL A 269 35.63 -12.46 25.70
CA VAL A 269 36.95 -12.62 26.33
C VAL A 269 37.61 -11.25 26.37
N ALA A 270 38.07 -10.80 27.54
CA ALA A 270 38.78 -9.53 27.69
C ALA A 270 40.24 -9.67 27.22
N LEU A 271 40.86 -8.56 26.83
CA LEU A 271 42.22 -8.49 26.25
C LEU A 271 43.35 -9.04 27.16
N ASP A 272 43.02 -9.27 28.43
CA ASP A 272 43.89 -9.56 29.56
C ASP A 272 43.47 -10.87 30.30
N SER A 273 42.82 -11.82 29.59
CA SER A 273 42.33 -13.08 30.17
C SER A 273 42.65 -14.34 29.34
N ASP A 274 43.23 -15.35 30.00
CA ASP A 274 43.60 -16.66 29.41
C ASP A 274 42.58 -17.78 29.75
N VAL A 275 42.35 -18.69 28.79
CA VAL A 275 41.67 -20.02 28.87
C VAL A 275 40.13 -20.07 28.64
N TYR A 276 39.70 -21.16 27.95
CA TYR A 276 38.37 -21.47 27.41
C TYR A 276 37.97 -22.93 27.71
N ILE A 277 36.73 -23.23 28.15
CA ILE A 277 36.07 -24.57 28.14
C ILE A 277 34.51 -24.40 28.00
N PRO A 278 33.75 -25.33 27.37
CA PRO A 278 32.40 -25.03 26.81
C PRO A 278 31.18 -25.81 27.37
N VAL A 279 29.96 -25.19 27.31
CA VAL A 279 28.63 -25.76 26.91
C VAL A 279 28.01 -26.91 27.78
N ILE A 280 26.69 -27.06 28.08
CA ILE A 280 25.37 -26.67 27.49
C ILE A 280 24.33 -26.30 28.60
N SER A 281 23.36 -25.39 28.38
CA SER A 281 21.88 -25.65 28.50
C SER A 281 20.96 -24.40 28.51
N ASP A 282 20.09 -24.33 27.51
CA ASP A 282 18.76 -23.70 27.37
C ASP A 282 18.22 -22.70 28.41
N SER A 283 17.70 -21.58 27.87
CA SER A 283 16.71 -20.63 28.43
C SER A 283 17.16 -19.31 29.09
N VAL A 284 16.96 -18.22 28.30
CA VAL A 284 16.48 -16.86 28.68
C VAL A 284 17.40 -15.92 29.50
N GLY A 285 17.51 -14.67 29.03
CA GLY A 285 17.79 -13.48 29.88
C GLY A 285 18.99 -12.63 29.43
N VAL A 286 18.81 -11.30 29.33
CA VAL A 286 19.84 -10.35 28.88
C VAL A 286 20.18 -9.35 30.00
N ILE A 287 21.46 -8.99 30.14
CA ILE A 287 21.96 -7.85 30.91
C ILE A 287 22.72 -6.92 29.94
N GLU A 288 22.55 -5.60 30.05
CA GLU A 288 23.30 -4.65 29.21
C GLU A 288 24.76 -4.52 29.65
N SER A 289 25.68 -4.32 28.70
CA SER A 289 27.13 -4.24 28.93
C SER A 289 27.54 -3.17 29.97
N ARG A 290 26.71 -2.14 30.18
CA ARG A 290 26.92 -1.09 31.19
C ARG A 290 26.52 -1.48 32.61
N GLU A 291 25.59 -2.42 32.79
CA GLU A 291 25.25 -2.95 34.11
C GLU A 291 26.30 -3.95 34.57
N PHE A 292 26.76 -4.84 33.68
CA PHE A 292 27.83 -5.79 33.97
C PHE A 292 29.13 -5.08 34.39
N ALA A 293 29.57 -4.06 33.63
CA ALA A 293 30.78 -3.30 33.94
C ALA A 293 30.74 -2.51 35.27
N ARG A 294 29.56 -2.33 35.87
CA ARG A 294 29.38 -1.68 37.18
C ARG A 294 29.33 -2.66 38.36
N SER A 295 29.28 -3.97 38.08
CA SER A 295 29.00 -4.99 39.09
C SER A 295 30.23 -5.46 39.90
N GLY A 296 31.45 -5.19 39.42
CA GLY A 296 32.70 -5.64 40.06
C GLY A 296 33.06 -7.12 39.81
N PHE A 297 32.29 -7.84 38.99
CA PHE A 297 32.58 -9.21 38.59
C PHE A 297 33.41 -9.26 37.29
N ILE A 298 34.43 -10.12 37.25
CA ILE A 298 35.19 -10.41 36.03
C ILE A 298 34.39 -11.39 35.14
N ASN A 299 33.67 -12.34 35.76
CA ASN A 299 32.80 -13.29 35.06
C ASN A 299 31.69 -13.79 36.01
N ALA A 300 30.49 -14.06 35.50
CA ALA A 300 29.33 -14.54 36.28
C ALA A 300 28.35 -15.39 35.45
N VAL A 301 27.75 -16.39 36.09
CA VAL A 301 26.61 -17.20 35.61
C VAL A 301 25.38 -16.78 36.43
N ILE A 302 24.24 -16.52 35.76
CA ILE A 302 23.06 -15.89 36.37
C ILE A 302 21.81 -16.68 35.96
N SER A 303 20.87 -16.89 36.89
CA SER A 303 19.59 -17.57 36.61
C SER A 303 18.52 -16.63 36.06
N GLY A 304 17.46 -17.19 35.46
CA GLY A 304 16.31 -16.43 34.94
C GLY A 304 15.62 -15.52 35.97
N ASP A 305 15.73 -15.84 37.27
CA ASP A 305 15.21 -15.04 38.38
C ASP A 305 16.20 -13.97 38.89
N ARG A 306 17.29 -13.72 38.13
CA ARG A 306 18.35 -12.72 38.39
C ARG A 306 19.26 -13.02 39.59
N PHE A 307 19.34 -14.28 40.01
CA PHE A 307 20.31 -14.70 41.02
C PHE A 307 21.64 -15.06 40.38
N ILE A 308 22.75 -14.55 40.93
CA ILE A 308 24.09 -15.02 40.57
C ILE A 308 24.26 -16.45 41.09
N MET A 309 24.41 -17.39 40.16
CA MET A 309 24.64 -18.81 40.44
C MET A 309 26.12 -19.05 40.80
N ALA A 310 27.04 -18.42 40.07
CA ALA A 310 28.47 -18.42 40.37
C ALA A 310 29.14 -17.17 39.78
N ALA A 311 30.06 -16.53 40.50
CA ALA A 311 30.83 -15.40 39.97
C ALA A 311 32.25 -15.32 40.54
N ARG A 312 33.13 -14.61 39.81
CA ARG A 312 34.49 -14.28 40.24
C ARG A 312 34.68 -12.76 40.27
N THR A 313 35.11 -12.21 41.40
CA THR A 313 35.39 -10.77 41.56
C THR A 313 36.79 -10.40 41.09
N THR A 314 37.06 -9.10 40.93
CA THR A 314 38.39 -8.51 40.63
C THR A 314 39.52 -9.03 41.52
N ASP A 315 39.18 -9.54 42.70
CA ASP A 315 40.11 -9.92 43.76
C ASP A 315 40.42 -11.44 43.74
N GLY A 316 39.92 -12.14 42.71
CA GLY A 316 40.24 -13.54 42.41
C GLY A 316 39.39 -14.59 43.11
N ASN A 317 38.55 -14.21 44.09
CA ASN A 317 37.69 -15.10 44.85
C ASN A 317 36.47 -15.58 44.03
N ALA A 318 36.15 -16.87 44.14
CA ALA A 318 34.86 -17.41 43.74
C ALA A 318 33.88 -17.29 44.92
N GLN A 319 32.67 -16.78 44.67
CA GLN A 319 31.59 -16.80 45.66
C GLN A 319 30.37 -17.53 45.14
N GLU A 320 29.84 -18.40 46.00
CA GLU A 320 28.58 -19.11 45.86
C GLU A 320 27.82 -18.89 47.17
N GLY A 321 26.59 -18.35 47.12
CA GLY A 321 25.78 -18.11 48.32
C GLY A 321 24.97 -16.82 48.31
N SER A 322 23.65 -16.98 48.30
CA SER A 322 22.62 -15.93 48.36
C SER A 322 22.78 -14.92 49.51
N ARG A 323 22.66 -13.62 49.21
CA ARG A 323 22.13 -12.63 50.16
C ARG A 323 21.40 -11.48 49.46
N GLU A 324 20.17 -11.24 49.88
CA GLU A 324 19.32 -10.14 49.43
C GLU A 324 19.68 -8.86 50.21
N ILE A 325 19.91 -7.74 49.51
CA ILE A 325 19.98 -6.40 50.14
C ILE A 325 18.88 -5.55 49.50
N ARG A 326 17.85 -5.22 50.29
CA ARG A 326 16.86 -4.20 49.93
C ARG A 326 17.26 -2.87 50.56
N LEU A 327 17.49 -1.86 49.74
CA LEU A 327 17.38 -0.46 50.13
C LEU A 327 16.11 0.13 49.48
N PRO A 328 15.33 0.99 50.16
CA PRO A 328 14.16 1.60 49.55
C PRO A 328 14.55 2.50 48.37
N THR A 329 13.85 2.37 47.24
CA THR A 329 14.10 3.13 46.00
C THR A 329 13.98 4.65 46.18
N GLU A 330 13.38 5.11 47.27
CA GLU A 330 13.24 6.53 47.63
C GLU A 330 14.53 7.09 48.27
N PHE A 331 15.33 6.27 48.96
CA PHE A 331 16.59 6.71 49.56
C PHE A 331 17.65 7.02 48.49
N GLU A 332 17.81 6.14 47.49
CA GLU A 332 18.72 6.34 46.36
C GLU A 332 18.37 7.59 45.52
N ARG A 333 17.09 7.98 45.49
CA ARG A 333 16.62 9.18 44.78
C ARG A 333 16.82 10.49 45.55
N SER A 334 17.16 10.43 46.84
CA SER A 334 17.23 11.61 47.71
C SER A 334 18.50 12.45 47.52
N GLY A 335 19.58 11.84 47.02
CA GLY A 335 20.90 12.46 46.84
C GLY A 335 21.74 12.60 48.13
N TYR A 336 21.30 11.99 49.24
CA TYR A 336 22.09 11.92 50.48
C TYR A 336 23.06 10.74 50.46
N ARG A 337 24.28 10.96 50.95
CA ARG A 337 25.31 9.93 51.10
C ARG A 337 25.11 9.12 52.38
N TYR A 338 24.63 9.79 53.41
CA TYR A 338 24.13 9.26 54.67
C TYR A 338 23.15 10.28 55.25
N ALA A 339 22.07 9.80 55.86
CA ALA A 339 21.06 10.63 56.49
C ALA A 339 20.41 9.89 57.64
N ASP A 340 20.22 10.58 58.77
CA ASP A 340 19.38 10.12 59.86
C ASP A 340 17.92 10.49 59.57
N ALA A 341 17.00 9.60 59.94
CA ALA A 341 15.57 9.79 59.71
C ALA A 341 14.77 9.64 61.01
N SER A 342 13.68 10.40 61.11
CA SER A 342 12.68 10.21 62.17
C SER A 342 11.95 8.88 62.03
N ALA A 343 11.21 8.47 63.07
CA ALA A 343 10.35 7.28 63.03
C ALA A 343 9.28 7.35 61.90
N ASP A 344 8.93 8.56 61.46
CA ASP A 344 7.99 8.84 60.37
C ASP A 344 8.69 9.02 59.00
N MET A 345 9.96 8.63 58.89
CA MET A 345 10.81 8.67 57.68
C MET A 345 11.09 10.05 57.07
N PHE A 346 11.07 11.12 57.87
CA PHE A 346 11.61 12.42 57.45
C PHE A 346 13.10 12.53 57.77
N VAL A 347 13.91 13.02 56.83
CA VAL A 347 15.35 13.26 57.04
C VAL A 347 15.54 14.37 58.09
N THR A 348 16.29 14.07 59.16
CA THR A 348 16.56 14.98 60.28
C THR A 348 17.98 15.55 60.28
N ASP A 349 18.95 14.81 59.71
CA ASP A 349 20.33 15.27 59.48
C ASP A 349 20.95 14.45 58.32
N GLY A 350 21.99 14.94 57.63
CA GLY A 350 22.64 14.20 56.55
C GLY A 350 23.52 14.99 55.58
N ASP A 351 24.49 14.30 54.98
CA ASP A 351 25.46 14.84 54.01
C ASP A 351 25.05 14.53 52.57
N ARG A 352 25.15 15.52 51.67
CA ARG A 352 24.51 15.51 50.35
C ARG A 352 25.56 15.61 49.24
N LEU A 353 25.68 14.55 48.43
CA LEU A 353 26.66 14.48 47.35
C LEU A 353 26.22 15.34 46.15
N LEU A 354 26.71 16.58 46.11
CA LEU A 354 26.53 17.50 44.98
C LEU A 354 27.54 17.28 43.82
N THR A 355 28.08 16.07 43.66
CA THR A 355 29.05 15.75 42.59
C THR A 355 28.98 14.30 42.12
N GLU A 356 27.96 13.97 41.32
CA GLU A 356 28.13 13.08 40.14
C GLU A 356 26.94 13.20 39.16
N ALA A 357 27.08 14.12 38.21
CA ALA A 357 26.33 14.26 36.96
C ALA A 357 24.84 13.82 36.93
N TRP A 358 23.92 14.78 37.14
CA TRP A 358 22.54 14.70 36.65
C TRP A 358 22.54 14.63 35.10
N ARG A 359 22.66 13.44 34.50
CA ARG A 359 22.79 13.30 33.02
C ARG A 359 21.47 13.28 32.24
N ARG A 360 20.34 13.65 32.86
CA ARG A 360 19.01 13.58 32.22
C ARG A 360 18.15 14.74 32.71
N ASP A 361 17.35 15.26 31.80
CA ASP A 361 16.30 16.23 32.13
C ASP A 361 15.26 15.59 33.06
N VAL A 362 14.83 16.34 34.08
CA VAL A 362 13.82 15.93 35.05
C VAL A 362 12.62 16.86 34.95
N TYR A 363 11.42 16.29 34.82
CA TYR A 363 10.17 17.04 34.71
C TYR A 363 9.33 16.87 35.97
N TYR A 364 8.86 17.97 36.54
CA TYR A 364 8.16 17.98 37.82
C TYR A 364 7.18 19.14 37.95
N ALA A 365 6.27 19.07 38.93
CA ALA A 365 5.29 20.12 39.21
C ALA A 365 5.71 20.95 40.44
N ARG A 366 5.52 22.28 40.38
CA ARG A 366 5.79 23.19 41.50
C ARG A 366 4.78 24.34 41.55
N VAL A 367 4.39 24.74 42.75
CA VAL A 367 3.50 25.89 42.97
C VAL A 367 4.21 27.20 42.61
N VAL A 368 3.55 28.02 41.78
CA VAL A 368 3.94 29.37 41.40
C VAL A 368 2.73 30.28 41.62
N GLY A 369 2.80 31.14 42.64
CA GLY A 369 1.65 31.94 43.05
C GLY A 369 0.49 31.07 43.54
N ALA A 370 -0.64 31.09 42.84
CA ALA A 370 -1.85 30.34 43.20
C ALA A 370 -1.99 28.98 42.50
N TYR A 371 -1.10 28.65 41.54
CA TYR A 371 -1.25 27.49 40.66
C TYR A 371 -0.04 26.58 40.69
N SER A 372 -0.23 25.27 40.53
CA SER A 372 0.88 24.34 40.27
C SER A 372 1.25 24.36 38.79
N GLN A 373 2.54 24.43 38.45
CA GLN A 373 3.04 24.59 37.08
C GLN A 373 4.11 23.53 36.75
N LEU A 374 4.23 23.17 35.48
CA LEU A 374 5.22 22.21 34.98
C LEU A 374 6.60 22.88 34.83
N PHE A 375 7.62 22.22 35.36
CA PHE A 375 9.02 22.62 35.26
C PHE A 375 9.85 21.52 34.61
N LYS A 376 10.89 21.95 33.88
CA LYS A 376 12.02 21.13 33.46
C LYS A 376 13.26 21.58 34.22
N PHE A 377 13.95 20.64 34.85
CA PHE A 377 15.31 20.82 35.33
C PHE A 377 16.25 20.06 34.39
N ASP A 378 17.10 20.76 33.64
CA ASP A 378 17.91 20.14 32.59
C ASP A 378 19.17 19.43 33.15
N ALA A 379 19.84 18.65 32.29
CA ALA A 379 21.08 17.95 32.64
C ALA A 379 22.27 18.87 33.03
N ASN A 380 22.16 20.19 32.81
CA ASN A 380 23.16 21.19 33.22
C ASN A 380 22.79 21.87 34.55
N GLY A 381 21.65 21.52 35.15
CA GLY A 381 21.11 22.15 36.35
C GLY A 381 20.35 23.45 36.10
N ALA A 382 20.04 23.78 34.85
CA ALA A 382 19.21 24.93 34.49
C ALA A 382 17.73 24.58 34.60
N GLU A 383 16.97 25.41 35.31
CA GLU A 383 15.55 25.23 35.49
C GLU A 383 14.75 26.13 34.53
N THR A 384 13.76 25.55 33.85
CA THR A 384 12.86 26.24 32.93
C THR A 384 11.41 25.95 33.32
N GLN A 385 10.62 27.01 33.52
CA GLN A 385 9.17 26.90 33.62
C GLN A 385 8.60 26.61 32.23
N LEU A 386 7.70 25.63 32.12
CA LEU A 386 7.18 25.15 30.84
C LEU A 386 5.73 25.56 30.60
N THR A 387 4.84 25.37 31.58
CA THR A 387 3.48 25.93 31.55
C THR A 387 3.48 27.32 32.20
N HIS A 388 2.59 28.21 31.76
CA HIS A 388 2.48 29.59 32.26
C HIS A 388 1.01 30.02 32.40
N ASP A 389 0.11 29.04 32.56
CA ASP A 389 -1.33 29.21 32.58
C ASP A 389 -1.87 29.42 33.99
N ASN A 390 -3.14 29.81 34.08
CA ASN A 390 -3.88 29.89 35.34
C ASN A 390 -4.53 28.54 35.68
N ALA A 391 -3.73 27.47 35.64
CA ALA A 391 -4.19 26.09 35.78
C ALA A 391 -3.21 25.26 36.64
N ASN A 392 -3.67 24.16 37.22
CA ASN A 392 -2.90 23.29 38.10
C ASN A 392 -2.32 22.10 37.34
N VAL A 393 -0.99 21.98 37.33
CA VAL A 393 -0.28 20.78 36.89
C VAL A 393 -0.09 19.82 38.06
N THR A 394 -0.52 18.57 37.89
CA THR A 394 -0.37 17.48 38.87
C THR A 394 0.03 16.17 38.18
N ASN A 395 0.41 15.16 38.95
CA ASN A 395 0.68 13.80 38.46
C ASN A 395 1.61 13.73 37.23
N VAL A 396 2.71 14.51 37.27
CA VAL A 396 3.73 14.53 36.22
C VAL A 396 4.40 13.17 36.12
N ARG A 397 4.49 12.65 34.90
CA ARG A 397 5.11 11.37 34.54
C ARG A 397 6.09 11.62 33.40
N ASP A 398 7.36 11.41 33.70
CA ASP A 398 8.44 11.39 32.70
C ASP A 398 8.58 9.96 32.15
N SER A 399 8.51 9.80 30.82
CA SER A 399 8.65 8.50 30.17
C SER A 399 9.32 8.62 28.79
N GLY A 400 10.57 8.16 28.66
CA GLY A 400 11.29 8.13 27.38
C GLY A 400 11.42 9.52 26.76
N GLU A 401 10.90 9.68 25.54
CA GLU A 401 10.90 10.93 24.76
C GLU A 401 9.73 11.88 25.09
N GLU A 402 8.98 11.60 26.16
CA GLU A 402 7.71 12.26 26.45
C GLU A 402 7.54 12.59 27.93
N VAL A 403 6.65 13.54 28.18
CA VAL A 403 6.19 13.93 29.52
C VAL A 403 4.67 13.99 29.48
N GLN A 404 4.03 13.42 30.50
CA GLN A 404 2.58 13.44 30.70
C GLN A 404 2.26 14.11 32.03
N TRP A 405 1.10 14.74 32.14
CA TRP A 405 0.61 15.34 33.38
C TRP A 405 -0.91 15.44 33.38
N GLN A 406 -1.48 15.78 34.54
CA GLN A 406 -2.87 16.20 34.66
C GLN A 406 -2.97 17.71 34.81
N SER A 407 -3.90 18.34 34.10
CA SER A 407 -4.21 19.77 34.23
C SER A 407 -5.69 20.09 33.98
N ASP A 408 -6.19 21.04 34.76
CA ASP A 408 -7.53 21.63 34.70
C ASP A 408 -7.64 22.81 33.71
N VAL A 409 -6.59 23.09 32.92
CA VAL A 409 -6.53 24.18 31.92
C VAL A 409 -7.64 24.10 30.85
N ASP A 410 -8.18 22.91 30.60
CA ASP A 410 -9.29 22.68 29.68
C ASP A 410 -10.20 21.57 30.22
N THR A 411 -11.40 21.95 30.67
CA THR A 411 -12.41 21.01 31.21
C THR A 411 -12.99 20.07 30.15
N GLY A 412 -12.78 20.34 28.86
CA GLY A 412 -13.15 19.47 27.75
C GLY A 412 -12.17 18.32 27.50
N VAL A 413 -10.99 18.32 28.13
CA VAL A 413 -10.01 17.23 28.01
C VAL A 413 -10.33 16.11 29.00
N LYS A 414 -10.55 14.89 28.47
CA LYS A 414 -10.95 13.73 29.28
C LYS A 414 -9.92 13.40 30.36
N GLY A 415 -10.34 13.51 31.62
CA GLY A 415 -9.49 13.30 32.80
C GLY A 415 -8.38 14.35 33.00
N GLY A 416 -8.44 15.47 32.27
CA GLY A 416 -7.39 16.49 32.25
C GLY A 416 -6.01 15.96 31.83
N LEU A 417 -5.95 14.85 31.09
CA LEU A 417 -4.68 14.18 30.77
C LEU A 417 -4.00 14.80 29.56
N TRP A 418 -2.79 15.30 29.76
CA TRP A 418 -1.95 15.94 28.74
C TRP A 418 -0.65 15.17 28.53
N PHE A 419 -0.08 15.31 27.32
CA PHE A 419 1.27 14.85 27.00
C PHE A 419 1.98 15.85 26.09
N THR A 420 3.30 15.72 26.01
CA THR A 420 4.11 16.38 24.99
C THR A 420 5.38 15.60 24.68
N LYS A 421 5.96 15.84 23.52
CA LYS A 421 7.30 15.37 23.12
C LYS A 421 8.35 16.30 23.72
N LYS A 422 9.37 15.74 24.38
CA LYS A 422 10.46 16.51 25.03
C LYS A 422 11.22 17.41 24.05
N ALA A 423 11.37 16.97 22.80
CA ALA A 423 12.10 17.67 21.75
C ALA A 423 11.43 18.97 21.26
N THR A 424 10.12 19.11 21.40
CA THR A 424 9.36 20.25 20.83
C THR A 424 8.56 21.05 21.85
N PHE A 425 8.13 20.43 22.95
CA PHE A 425 7.20 21.01 23.93
C PHE A 425 5.97 21.67 23.28
N ASP A 426 5.19 20.89 22.52
CA ASP A 426 3.81 21.23 22.12
C ASP A 426 2.83 20.38 22.96
N PRO A 427 2.14 20.95 23.96
CA PRO A 427 1.17 20.24 24.78
C PRO A 427 -0.06 19.79 24.00
N HIS A 428 -0.44 18.52 24.13
CA HIS A 428 -1.63 17.92 23.51
C HIS A 428 -2.40 17.06 24.52
N PRO A 429 -3.73 16.92 24.37
CA PRO A 429 -4.51 16.01 25.20
C PRO A 429 -4.17 14.55 24.85
N VAL A 430 -4.03 13.69 25.85
CA VAL A 430 -3.77 12.25 25.66
C VAL A 430 -4.88 11.61 24.85
N PHE A 431 -6.14 11.93 25.17
CA PHE A 431 -7.30 11.46 24.43
C PHE A 431 -7.80 12.54 23.44
N PRO A 432 -8.18 12.17 22.20
CA PRO A 432 -8.79 13.10 21.27
C PRO A 432 -10.01 13.83 21.85
N ARG A 433 -10.12 15.11 21.50
CA ARG A 433 -11.29 15.95 21.69
C ARG A 433 -12.48 15.42 20.89
N ASN A 434 -13.68 15.66 21.42
CA ASN A 434 -14.93 15.33 20.73
C ASN A 434 -15.26 16.35 19.63
N ILE A 435 -14.40 16.45 18.60
CA ILE A 435 -14.61 17.29 17.40
C ILE A 435 -14.34 16.47 16.13
N ILE A 436 -14.91 16.92 15.02
CA ILE A 436 -14.61 16.41 13.67
C ILE A 436 -13.95 17.52 12.86
N THR A 437 -12.93 17.21 12.08
CA THR A 437 -12.28 18.15 11.16
C THR A 437 -12.24 17.57 9.75
N LEU A 438 -12.56 18.38 8.75
CA LEU A 438 -12.70 17.95 7.36
C LEU A 438 -11.64 18.63 6.50
N TRP A 439 -10.83 17.86 5.79
CA TRP A 439 -9.74 18.35 4.94
C TRP A 439 -9.85 17.81 3.53
N GLY A 440 -9.87 18.68 2.53
CA GLY A 440 -10.02 18.22 1.16
C GLY A 440 -10.44 19.25 0.13
N HIS A 441 -10.83 18.72 -1.03
CA HIS A 441 -11.24 19.49 -2.20
C HIS A 441 -12.71 19.95 -2.14
N SER A 442 -13.25 20.33 -3.30
CA SER A 442 -14.58 20.92 -3.51
C SER A 442 -15.73 20.13 -2.88
N PHE A 443 -15.59 18.81 -2.74
CA PHE A 443 -16.61 17.93 -2.13
C PHE A 443 -16.89 18.32 -0.67
N LEU A 444 -15.89 18.88 -0.01
CA LEU A 444 -15.97 19.36 1.35
C LEU A 444 -16.15 20.88 1.45
N GLN A 445 -16.05 21.69 0.39
CA GLN A 445 -16.23 23.14 0.58
C GLN A 445 -17.69 23.48 0.95
N ASN A 446 -18.67 22.91 0.24
CA ASN A 446 -20.07 23.19 0.52
C ASN A 446 -20.48 22.66 1.91
N PRO A 447 -21.32 23.39 2.67
CA PRO A 447 -21.52 23.10 4.09
C PRO A 447 -22.44 21.91 4.38
N ARG A 448 -23.19 21.37 3.39
CA ARG A 448 -24.25 20.37 3.67
C ARG A 448 -23.73 19.13 4.40
N LEU A 449 -22.60 18.56 3.95
CA LEU A 449 -21.99 17.38 4.57
C LEU A 449 -21.55 17.69 6.02
N ALA A 450 -20.90 18.83 6.24
CA ALA A 450 -20.46 19.25 7.58
C ALA A 450 -21.65 19.47 8.54
N ASN A 451 -22.68 20.16 8.07
CA ASN A 451 -23.91 20.42 8.82
C ASN A 451 -24.66 19.10 9.15
N LYS A 452 -24.70 18.15 8.21
CA LYS A 452 -25.31 16.83 8.41
C LYS A 452 -24.50 15.98 9.39
N LEU A 453 -23.16 16.02 9.34
CA LEU A 453 -22.30 15.38 10.35
C LEU A 453 -22.54 15.98 11.75
N TYR A 454 -22.63 17.31 11.88
CA TYR A 454 -23.00 17.96 13.14
C TYR A 454 -24.36 17.45 13.64
N LYS A 455 -25.37 17.42 12.76
CA LYS A 455 -26.72 16.96 13.10
C LYS A 455 -26.77 15.50 13.58
N LEU A 456 -26.00 14.61 12.95
CA LEU A 456 -25.98 13.18 13.26
C LEU A 456 -25.14 12.82 14.50
N THR A 457 -24.15 13.65 14.87
CA THR A 457 -23.18 13.33 15.94
C THR A 457 -23.26 14.23 17.16
N GLY A 458 -23.83 15.44 17.03
CA GLY A 458 -23.76 16.50 18.03
C GLY A 458 -22.35 17.09 18.25
N MET A 459 -21.34 16.60 17.52
CA MET A 459 -19.95 17.04 17.66
C MET A 459 -19.68 18.29 16.81
N PRO A 460 -18.96 19.31 17.32
CA PRO A 460 -18.51 20.44 16.50
C PRO A 460 -17.69 19.98 15.29
N VAL A 461 -18.06 20.47 14.10
CA VAL A 461 -17.41 20.10 12.82
C VAL A 461 -16.66 21.29 12.23
N TRP A 462 -15.33 21.20 12.20
CA TRP A 462 -14.46 22.22 11.60
C TRP A 462 -14.17 21.86 10.14
N ASN A 463 -14.89 22.51 9.23
CA ASN A 463 -14.76 22.24 7.82
C ASN A 463 -13.70 23.13 7.14
N PHE A 464 -12.54 22.55 6.86
CA PHE A 464 -11.42 23.20 6.18
C PHE A 464 -11.38 22.90 4.67
N GLY A 465 -12.36 22.17 4.13
CA GLY A 465 -12.47 21.87 2.70
C GLY A 465 -12.42 23.12 1.81
N ARG A 466 -11.80 23.02 0.63
CA ARG A 466 -11.69 24.14 -0.33
C ARG A 466 -11.65 23.64 -1.77
N SER A 467 -12.45 24.25 -2.64
CA SER A 467 -12.46 23.94 -4.07
C SER A 467 -11.11 24.20 -4.73
N ASN A 468 -10.82 23.42 -5.77
CA ASN A 468 -9.57 23.44 -6.55
C ASN A 468 -8.28 23.18 -5.73
N ILE A 469 -8.36 22.69 -4.48
CA ILE A 469 -7.15 22.38 -3.70
C ILE A 469 -6.52 21.05 -4.13
N THR A 470 -5.19 21.02 -4.22
CA THR A 470 -4.41 19.79 -4.35
C THR A 470 -4.30 19.08 -3.00
N SER A 471 -3.86 17.82 -2.98
CA SER A 471 -3.43 17.14 -1.75
C SER A 471 -2.37 17.95 -0.99
N LYS A 472 -1.35 18.46 -1.69
CA LYS A 472 -0.29 19.30 -1.13
C LYS A 472 -0.84 20.55 -0.46
N GLY A 473 -1.82 21.20 -1.08
CA GLY A 473 -2.49 22.37 -0.52
C GLY A 473 -3.33 22.06 0.72
N ALA A 474 -4.02 20.91 0.74
CA ALA A 474 -4.73 20.46 1.93
C ALA A 474 -3.75 20.16 3.08
N ALA A 475 -2.66 19.44 2.79
CA ALA A 475 -1.63 19.09 3.75
C ALA A 475 -0.85 20.31 4.29
N LEU A 476 -0.61 21.34 3.45
CA LEU A 476 0.00 22.60 3.87
C LEU A 476 -0.91 23.36 4.84
N ARG A 477 -2.22 23.44 4.54
CA ARG A 477 -3.20 24.12 5.40
C ARG A 477 -3.46 23.39 6.73
N GLN A 478 -3.21 22.08 6.75
CA GLN A 478 -3.25 21.23 7.95
C GLN A 478 -1.93 21.22 8.72
N GLY A 479 -0.83 21.71 8.13
CA GLY A 479 0.50 21.72 8.75
C GLY A 479 1.20 20.35 8.75
N GLY A 480 0.69 19.37 8.00
CA GLY A 480 1.42 18.13 7.68
C GLY A 480 2.55 18.40 6.69
N GLN A 481 2.27 19.17 5.63
CA GLN A 481 3.32 19.76 4.81
C GLN A 481 3.76 21.11 5.36
N ARG A 482 5.02 21.47 5.15
CA ARG A 482 5.59 22.77 5.50
C ARG A 482 5.95 23.53 4.23
N ILE A 483 6.00 24.85 4.33
CA ILE A 483 6.64 25.69 3.33
C ILE A 483 7.58 26.66 3.99
N GLU A 484 8.74 26.84 3.38
CA GLU A 484 9.69 27.86 3.79
C GLU A 484 9.59 29.03 2.83
N VAL A 485 9.74 30.25 3.36
CA VAL A 485 9.63 31.47 2.58
C VAL A 485 10.71 32.47 2.98
N TRP A 486 11.20 33.23 2.00
CA TRP A 486 12.21 34.26 2.20
C TRP A 486 11.78 35.56 1.53
N PRO A 487 11.69 36.68 2.27
CA PRO A 487 11.43 38.00 1.70
C PRO A 487 12.47 38.37 0.64
N LEU A 488 12.01 38.88 -0.52
CA LEU A 488 12.91 39.36 -1.57
C LEU A 488 13.84 40.50 -1.10
N THR A 489 13.42 41.23 -0.07
CA THR A 489 14.17 42.32 0.59
C THR A 489 15.04 41.84 1.76
N GLY A 490 15.03 40.54 2.09
CA GLY A 490 15.64 39.99 3.31
C GLY A 490 15.00 40.46 4.62
N LYS A 491 13.82 41.11 4.54
CA LYS A 491 13.20 41.84 5.66
C LYS A 491 11.67 41.80 5.60
N ILE A 492 11.02 41.82 6.76
CA ILE A 492 9.62 42.23 6.90
C ILE A 492 9.62 43.68 7.41
N PRO A 493 9.08 44.65 6.65
CA PRO A 493 9.14 46.07 6.96
C PRO A 493 8.33 46.39 8.22
N ALA A 494 8.62 47.51 8.87
CA ALA A 494 7.92 47.94 10.08
C ALA A 494 6.38 48.14 9.88
N THR A 495 5.99 48.48 8.66
CA THR A 495 4.62 48.79 8.20
C THR A 495 3.79 47.55 7.89
N THR A 496 2.48 47.73 7.70
CA THR A 496 1.54 46.70 7.22
C THR A 496 1.53 46.58 5.69
N ASP A 497 2.67 46.84 5.03
CA ASP A 497 2.79 46.71 3.58
C ASP A 497 3.00 45.24 3.18
N ALA A 498 2.50 44.86 2.00
CA ALA A 498 2.61 43.50 1.50
C ALA A 498 4.03 43.20 1.00
N VAL A 499 4.67 42.20 1.60
CA VAL A 499 6.03 41.75 1.26
C VAL A 499 5.93 40.57 0.31
N GLN A 500 6.56 40.66 -0.86
CA GLN A 500 6.74 39.51 -1.72
C GLN A 500 7.85 38.61 -1.18
N VAL A 501 7.54 37.32 -1.07
CA VAL A 501 8.44 36.27 -0.60
C VAL A 501 8.60 35.23 -1.70
N THR A 502 9.79 34.61 -1.76
CA THR A 502 10.00 33.42 -2.58
C THR A 502 9.73 32.19 -1.73
N PRO A 503 8.87 31.25 -2.18
CA PRO A 503 8.60 30.01 -1.47
C PRO A 503 9.57 28.88 -1.87
N SER A 504 9.78 27.91 -0.99
CA SER A 504 10.62 26.72 -1.23
C SER A 504 10.04 25.73 -2.25
N SER A 505 8.76 25.85 -2.60
CA SER A 505 8.15 25.04 -3.65
C SER A 505 6.97 25.76 -4.32
N PRO A 506 6.55 25.33 -5.52
CA PRO A 506 5.38 25.89 -6.21
C PRO A 506 4.08 25.78 -5.41
N GLY A 507 3.10 26.58 -5.80
CA GLY A 507 1.93 26.88 -5.00
C GLY A 507 1.01 25.70 -4.65
N PRO A 508 0.25 25.81 -3.55
CA PRO A 508 -0.65 24.76 -3.06
C PRO A 508 -1.82 24.42 -4.00
N LEU A 509 -1.99 25.16 -5.10
CA LEU A 509 -3.07 25.05 -6.07
C LEU A 509 -2.55 24.78 -7.50
N GLU A 510 -1.37 24.15 -7.63
CA GLU A 510 -0.79 23.74 -8.91
C GLU A 510 -1.62 22.63 -9.57
N LEU A 511 -2.41 22.99 -10.58
CA LEU A 511 -3.34 22.09 -11.27
C LEU A 511 -3.15 22.16 -12.78
N GLY A 512 -2.33 21.27 -13.35
CA GLY A 512 -2.22 21.10 -14.81
C GLY A 512 -2.02 22.42 -15.56
N ALA A 513 -0.97 23.16 -15.18
CA ALA A 513 -0.63 24.51 -15.67
C ALA A 513 -1.62 25.65 -15.31
N LYS A 514 -2.63 25.42 -14.45
CA LYS A 514 -3.43 26.47 -13.82
C LYS A 514 -3.01 26.68 -12.36
N ASN A 515 -2.75 27.93 -12.00
CA ASN A 515 -2.55 28.34 -10.60
C ASN A 515 -3.79 29.11 -10.14
N TYR A 516 -4.33 28.75 -8.98
CA TYR A 516 -5.41 29.49 -8.34
C TYR A 516 -4.87 30.33 -7.18
N ALA A 517 -5.60 31.37 -6.78
CA ALA A 517 -5.23 32.19 -5.64
C ALA A 517 -5.57 31.49 -4.30
N LEU A 518 -4.61 31.48 -3.37
CA LEU A 518 -4.80 30.98 -2.00
C LEU A 518 -4.57 32.12 -1.00
N ASN A 519 -5.67 32.69 -0.52
CA ASN A 519 -5.66 33.67 0.57
C ASN A 519 -6.00 32.99 1.90
N GLY A 520 -5.35 33.41 2.98
CA GLY A 520 -5.62 32.99 4.35
C GLY A 520 -4.67 33.66 5.35
N GLN A 521 -4.41 32.96 6.45
CA GLN A 521 -3.64 33.46 7.60
C GLN A 521 -2.50 32.48 7.90
N GLY A 522 -1.41 32.98 8.48
CA GLY A 522 -0.27 32.17 8.86
C GLY A 522 0.53 32.78 10.01
N TYR A 523 1.45 31.98 10.58
CA TYR A 523 2.48 32.43 11.50
C TYR A 523 3.84 32.41 10.81
N PHE A 524 4.57 33.51 10.89
CA PHE A 524 5.96 33.62 10.44
C PHE A 524 6.77 34.30 11.56
N ARG A 525 7.84 33.64 12.04
CA ARG A 525 8.57 34.05 13.27
C ARG A 525 7.65 34.33 14.47
N GLY A 526 6.62 33.51 14.65
CA GLY A 526 5.60 33.68 15.70
C GLY A 526 4.66 34.87 15.51
N GLN A 527 4.87 35.73 14.52
CA GLN A 527 3.97 36.83 14.20
C GLN A 527 2.86 36.38 13.24
N LYS A 528 1.65 36.88 13.48
CA LYS A 528 0.49 36.59 12.64
C LYS A 528 0.53 37.44 11.36
N MET A 529 0.41 36.77 10.22
CA MET A 529 0.52 37.33 8.88
C MET A 529 -0.72 36.96 8.06
N TRP A 530 -1.19 37.89 7.22
CA TRP A 530 -2.01 37.54 6.06
C TRP A 530 -1.12 36.88 5.02
N VAL A 531 -1.59 35.81 4.40
CA VAL A 531 -0.85 35.04 3.40
C VAL A 531 -1.68 35.01 2.14
N ASN A 532 -1.16 35.57 1.05
CA ASN A 532 -1.85 35.70 -0.22
C ASN A 532 -0.98 35.12 -1.35
N TRP A 533 -1.37 33.95 -1.84
CA TRP A 533 -0.83 33.36 -3.05
C TRP A 533 -1.68 33.82 -4.25
N TYR A 534 -1.05 34.33 -5.30
CA TYR A 534 -1.72 34.83 -6.49
C TYR A 534 -1.63 33.83 -7.66
N ALA A 535 -2.49 34.00 -8.67
CA ALA A 535 -2.55 33.11 -9.84
C ALA A 535 -1.32 33.20 -10.77
N ASP A 536 -0.42 34.15 -10.55
CA ASP A 536 0.90 34.23 -11.20
C ASP A 536 2.00 33.49 -10.41
N ASN A 537 1.62 32.69 -9.41
CA ASN A 537 2.49 32.04 -8.42
C ASN A 537 3.31 32.99 -7.52
N THR A 538 3.05 34.30 -7.52
CA THR A 538 3.63 35.17 -6.50
C THR A 538 3.00 34.90 -5.14
N LEU A 539 3.83 34.85 -4.10
CA LEU A 539 3.39 34.78 -2.71
C LEU A 539 3.72 36.10 -2.03
N LYS A 540 2.72 36.69 -1.36
CA LYS A 540 2.91 37.87 -0.51
C LYS A 540 2.41 37.61 0.90
N ILE A 541 3.17 38.10 1.88
CA ILE A 541 2.78 38.11 3.29
C ILE A 541 2.64 39.55 3.79
N THR A 542 1.67 39.79 4.67
CA THR A 542 1.41 41.12 5.24
C THR A 542 1.18 41.00 6.75
N ARG A 543 1.92 41.76 7.56
CA ARG A 543 1.75 41.75 9.03
C ARG A 543 0.40 42.34 9.44
N TYR A 544 -0.20 41.79 10.50
CA TYR A 544 -1.50 42.23 11.02
C TYR A 544 -1.48 43.64 11.66
N ALA A 545 -0.35 44.02 12.26
CA ALA A 545 -0.16 45.31 12.92
C ALA A 545 1.27 45.79 12.69
N ALA A 546 1.47 47.12 12.65
CA ALA A 546 2.81 47.70 12.55
C ALA A 546 3.66 47.37 13.80
N GLY A 547 4.99 47.40 13.65
CA GLY A 547 5.94 47.06 14.71
C GLY A 547 7.38 47.20 14.25
N ALA A 548 8.34 46.62 14.96
CA ALA A 548 9.75 46.64 14.53
C ALA A 548 9.93 45.97 13.14
N GLU A 549 10.92 46.43 12.38
CA GLU A 549 11.40 45.70 11.20
C GLU A 549 12.04 44.38 11.65
N ILE A 550 11.86 43.32 10.86
CA ILE A 550 12.39 41.99 11.16
C ILE A 550 13.34 41.59 10.04
N THR A 551 14.62 41.41 10.36
CA THR A 551 15.61 40.82 9.45
C THR A 551 15.36 39.32 9.32
N VAL A 552 15.33 38.85 8.08
CA VAL A 552 15.11 37.44 7.70
C VAL A 552 16.26 37.06 6.76
N PRO A 553 17.42 36.62 7.32
CA PRO A 553 18.65 36.44 6.55
C PRO A 553 18.69 35.12 5.74
N ALA A 554 17.75 34.21 5.99
CA ALA A 554 17.68 32.89 5.38
C ALA A 554 16.21 32.46 5.18
N ALA A 555 16.01 31.31 4.53
CA ALA A 555 14.71 30.64 4.46
C ALA A 555 14.17 30.30 5.85
N GLU A 556 12.89 30.56 6.10
CA GLU A 556 12.23 30.20 7.36
C GLU A 556 10.81 29.67 7.14
N THR A 557 10.33 28.80 8.03
CA THR A 557 9.01 28.17 7.92
C THR A 557 7.86 29.18 8.07
N LEU A 558 6.95 29.19 7.09
CA LEU A 558 5.63 29.81 7.19
C LEU A 558 4.61 28.73 7.59
N MET A 559 4.09 28.82 8.81
CA MET A 559 3.03 27.91 9.28
C MET A 559 1.66 28.45 8.83
N TRP A 560 0.83 27.60 8.22
CA TRP A 560 -0.53 27.99 7.87
C TRP A 560 -1.46 27.92 9.10
N ILE A 561 -2.41 28.85 9.22
CA ILE A 561 -3.47 28.82 10.24
C ILE A 561 -4.71 28.17 9.62
N PRO A 562 -5.18 27.01 10.13
CA PRO A 562 -6.42 26.36 9.70
C PRO A 562 -7.59 27.33 9.73
N GLN A 563 -8.34 27.41 8.63
CA GLN A 563 -9.45 28.36 8.48
C GLN A 563 -10.61 27.75 7.68
N THR A 564 -11.83 27.83 8.22
CA THR A 564 -13.05 27.38 7.53
C THR A 564 -13.31 28.21 6.26
N GLN A 565 -13.97 27.64 5.27
CA GLN A 565 -14.36 28.37 4.04
C GLN A 565 -15.84 28.76 4.04
N GLU A 566 -16.69 27.97 4.69
CA GLU A 566 -18.12 28.21 4.87
C GLU A 566 -18.48 28.12 6.36
N ALA A 567 -19.65 28.64 6.74
CA ALA A 567 -20.17 28.52 8.10
C ALA A 567 -20.75 27.12 8.35
N LEU A 568 -20.50 26.57 9.55
CA LEU A 568 -21.25 25.42 10.07
C LEU A 568 -22.56 25.93 10.64
N THR A 569 -23.68 25.38 10.17
CA THR A 569 -25.03 25.77 10.58
C THR A 569 -25.85 24.52 10.91
N ASP A 570 -26.61 24.56 12.01
CA ASP A 570 -27.61 23.54 12.29
C ASP A 570 -28.71 23.58 11.20
N ILE A 571 -28.94 22.45 10.53
CA ILE A 571 -29.92 22.32 9.43
C ILE A 571 -31.35 22.53 9.91
N ASP A 572 -31.67 22.18 11.17
CA ASP A 572 -33.04 22.25 11.67
C ASP A 572 -33.40 23.65 12.19
N THR A 573 -32.45 24.34 12.82
CA THR A 573 -32.68 25.63 13.50
C THR A 573 -32.15 26.84 12.73
N GLY A 574 -31.27 26.64 11.75
CA GLY A 574 -30.55 27.72 11.07
C GLY A 574 -29.49 28.42 11.94
N GLN A 575 -29.21 27.91 13.15
CA GLN A 575 -28.22 28.50 14.04
C GLN A 575 -26.79 28.31 13.50
N VAL A 576 -26.04 29.40 13.36
CA VAL A 576 -24.60 29.34 13.07
C VAL A 576 -23.85 28.80 14.30
N ILE A 577 -23.17 27.67 14.14
CA ILE A 577 -22.38 26.99 15.16
C ILE A 577 -20.91 27.38 15.04
N THR A 578 -20.38 27.47 13.82
CA THR A 578 -19.02 27.91 13.53
C THR A 578 -19.07 28.93 12.40
N PRO A 579 -18.61 30.18 12.60
CA PRO A 579 -18.64 31.19 11.55
C PRO A 579 -17.83 30.82 10.30
N GLN A 580 -18.16 31.45 9.18
CA GLN A 580 -17.29 31.47 8.01
C GLN A 580 -15.94 32.10 8.39
N TYR A 581 -14.85 31.60 7.82
CA TYR A 581 -13.49 32.11 8.04
C TYR A 581 -12.98 32.00 9.49
N ALA A 582 -13.63 31.18 10.34
CA ALA A 582 -13.18 30.88 11.68
C ALA A 582 -11.91 30.01 11.68
N THR A 583 -11.05 30.20 12.68
CA THR A 583 -9.75 29.51 12.80
C THR A 583 -9.73 28.56 13.98
N TYR A 584 -9.07 27.40 13.84
CA TYR A 584 -8.94 26.43 14.93
C TYR A 584 -7.64 25.63 14.83
N ASP A 585 -6.63 26.05 15.59
CA ASP A 585 -5.27 25.51 15.49
C ASP A 585 -5.14 24.10 16.08
N ARG A 586 -6.03 23.71 17.01
CA ARG A 586 -6.07 22.38 17.65
C ARG A 586 -6.79 21.29 16.83
N HIS A 587 -6.96 21.51 15.54
CA HIS A 587 -7.66 20.62 14.59
C HIS A 587 -7.16 19.15 14.56
N ALA A 588 -5.87 18.94 14.81
CA ALA A 588 -5.25 17.61 14.81
C ALA A 588 -5.67 16.77 16.04
N GLU A 589 -6.26 17.38 17.07
CA GLU A 589 -6.61 16.73 18.34
C GLU A 589 -8.00 16.07 18.31
N GLY A 590 -8.60 15.85 17.13
CA GLY A 590 -9.95 15.26 16.97
C GLY A 590 -10.03 14.22 15.85
N ILE A 591 -11.26 13.89 15.43
CA ILE A 591 -11.49 13.00 14.28
C ILE A 591 -11.15 13.76 13.00
N ASN A 592 -10.06 13.38 12.33
CA ASN A 592 -9.58 14.02 11.11
C ASN A 592 -10.04 13.20 9.88
N ILE A 593 -10.88 13.82 9.03
CA ILE A 593 -11.43 13.20 7.82
C ILE A 593 -10.77 13.83 6.59
N PHE A 594 -10.13 12.99 5.77
CA PHE A 594 -9.35 13.40 4.61
C PHE A 594 -10.03 12.96 3.32
N TRP A 595 -10.43 13.94 2.49
CA TRP A 595 -10.94 13.75 1.12
C TRP A 595 -10.06 14.55 0.15
N ILE A 596 -8.89 13.99 -0.16
CA ILE A 596 -7.85 14.66 -0.95
C ILE A 596 -7.63 13.94 -2.28
N GLY A 597 -6.88 14.56 -3.19
CA GLY A 597 -6.34 13.91 -4.39
C GLY A 597 -7.05 14.20 -5.70
N ARG A 598 -8.37 14.44 -5.74
CA ARG A 598 -9.16 14.52 -6.99
C ARG A 598 -8.54 15.39 -8.08
N ASN A 599 -8.05 16.55 -7.66
CA ASN A 599 -7.55 17.60 -8.54
C ASN A 599 -6.11 17.30 -9.04
N ASN A 600 -5.32 16.51 -8.33
CA ASN A 600 -3.97 16.09 -8.73
C ASN A 600 -3.80 14.56 -8.80
N SER A 601 -4.88 13.85 -9.12
CA SER A 601 -5.00 12.38 -9.11
C SER A 601 -4.06 11.64 -10.07
N ALA A 602 -3.42 12.34 -11.02
CA ALA A 602 -2.37 11.77 -11.86
C ALA A 602 -1.05 11.59 -11.09
N GLY A 603 -0.78 12.44 -10.10
CA GLY A 603 0.40 12.40 -9.25
C GLY A 603 0.20 11.54 -8.00
N ILE A 604 -0.26 10.28 -8.15
CA ILE A 604 -0.63 9.41 -7.03
C ILE A 604 0.47 9.36 -5.95
N ALA A 605 1.75 9.26 -6.33
CA ALA A 605 2.87 9.27 -5.38
C ALA A 605 2.93 10.54 -4.52
N GLN A 606 2.69 11.72 -5.11
CA GLN A 606 2.61 12.98 -4.38
C GLN A 606 1.40 12.98 -3.43
N VAL A 607 0.24 12.52 -3.91
CA VAL A 607 -0.98 12.46 -3.08
C VAL A 607 -0.79 11.55 -1.86
N ILE A 608 -0.13 10.40 -2.02
CA ILE A 608 0.20 9.50 -0.90
C ILE A 608 1.27 10.11 0.02
N SER A 609 2.25 10.84 -0.51
CA SER A 609 3.23 11.57 0.30
C SER A 609 2.56 12.64 1.18
N ASP A 610 1.63 13.41 0.60
CA ASP A 610 0.84 14.40 1.34
C ASP A 610 -0.09 13.76 2.38
N LEU A 611 -0.73 12.63 2.04
CA LEU A 611 -1.53 11.85 2.99
C LEU A 611 -0.68 11.39 4.18
N LYS A 612 0.51 10.83 3.94
CA LYS A 612 1.45 10.42 4.99
C LYS A 612 1.80 11.60 5.90
N ALA A 613 2.15 12.75 5.33
CA ALA A 613 2.47 13.95 6.09
C ALA A 613 1.29 14.43 6.96
N MET A 614 0.05 14.37 6.43
CA MET A 614 -1.16 14.70 7.20
C MET A 614 -1.46 13.69 8.33
N VAL A 615 -1.20 12.40 8.09
CA VAL A 615 -1.34 11.34 9.10
C VAL A 615 -0.34 11.51 10.23
N GLU A 616 0.94 11.74 9.93
CA GLU A 616 1.98 11.94 10.94
C GLU A 616 1.75 13.22 11.77
N LYS A 617 1.16 14.29 11.19
CA LYS A 617 0.72 15.45 11.96
C LYS A 617 -0.34 15.11 13.01
N VAL A 618 -1.30 14.24 12.70
CA VAL A 618 -2.31 13.78 13.68
C VAL A 618 -1.70 12.86 14.72
N LYS A 619 -0.82 11.92 14.33
CA LYS A 619 -0.08 11.04 15.27
C LYS A 619 0.83 11.82 16.23
N ALA A 620 1.49 12.88 15.76
CA ALA A 620 2.30 13.75 16.62
C ALA A 620 1.46 14.47 17.69
N SER A 621 0.20 14.77 17.37
CA SER A 621 -0.72 15.53 18.22
C SER A 621 -1.74 14.68 19.00
N SER A 622 -1.64 13.34 18.97
CA SER A 622 -2.55 12.45 19.72
C SER A 622 -1.95 11.07 20.03
N LYS A 623 -2.22 10.55 21.23
CA LYS A 623 -1.91 9.14 21.58
C LYS A 623 -2.85 8.13 20.93
N TYR A 624 -4.03 8.55 20.52
CA TYR A 624 -5.05 7.71 19.91
C TYR A 624 -5.55 8.38 18.63
N PRO A 625 -4.72 8.46 17.57
CA PRO A 625 -5.06 9.18 16.34
C PRO A 625 -6.34 8.62 15.71
N ARG A 626 -7.30 9.51 15.45
CA ARG A 626 -8.59 9.19 14.82
C ARG A 626 -8.61 9.78 13.41
N ILE A 627 -8.35 8.93 12.42
CA ILE A 627 -8.16 9.35 11.02
C ILE A 627 -9.11 8.54 10.13
N VAL A 628 -9.73 9.23 9.17
CA VAL A 628 -10.57 8.63 8.12
C VAL A 628 -10.07 9.10 6.76
N VAL A 629 -9.84 8.18 5.84
CA VAL A 629 -9.45 8.48 4.45
C VAL A 629 -10.60 8.06 3.52
N LEU A 630 -11.13 9.00 2.75
CA LEU A 630 -12.28 8.81 1.87
C LEU A 630 -11.85 8.44 0.45
N ALA A 631 -12.59 7.53 -0.17
CA ALA A 631 -12.45 7.20 -1.59
C ALA A 631 -12.90 8.38 -2.45
N ASP A 632 -12.13 8.68 -3.50
CA ASP A 632 -12.41 9.76 -4.44
C ASP A 632 -13.32 9.31 -5.59
N PHE A 633 -14.07 10.24 -6.19
CA PHE A 633 -15.10 9.91 -7.17
C PHE A 633 -14.66 10.23 -8.61
N MET A 634 -15.15 9.42 -9.54
CA MET A 634 -15.06 9.70 -10.97
C MET A 634 -16.05 10.80 -11.38
N ASP A 635 -15.73 11.55 -12.44
CA ASP A 635 -16.72 12.41 -13.11
C ASP A 635 -17.61 11.63 -14.10
N ALA A 636 -18.64 12.27 -14.65
CA ALA A 636 -19.59 11.68 -15.59
C ALA A 636 -18.93 11.14 -16.87
N GLY A 637 -17.80 11.72 -17.32
CA GLY A 637 -17.07 11.28 -18.50
C GLY A 637 -16.12 10.11 -18.25
N GLN A 638 -15.77 9.85 -16.98
CA GLN A 638 -14.86 8.78 -16.56
C GLN A 638 -15.59 7.43 -16.39
N THR A 639 -16.13 6.93 -17.49
CA THR A 639 -16.86 5.66 -17.59
C THR A 639 -15.94 4.44 -17.68
N ASN A 640 -16.52 3.23 -17.62
CA ASN A 640 -15.83 1.94 -17.76
C ASN A 640 -14.91 1.90 -19.01
N GLY A 641 -13.66 1.48 -18.81
CA GLY A 641 -12.63 1.45 -19.85
C GLY A 641 -11.85 2.76 -20.07
N THR A 642 -12.25 3.87 -19.46
CA THR A 642 -11.50 5.14 -19.59
C THR A 642 -10.25 5.19 -18.69
N ALA A 643 -9.19 5.84 -19.18
CA ALA A 643 -7.97 6.05 -18.41
C ALA A 643 -8.21 6.85 -17.11
N GLY A 644 -9.07 7.87 -17.15
CA GLY A 644 -9.43 8.67 -15.98
C GLY A 644 -10.13 7.85 -14.88
N ARG A 645 -11.00 6.89 -15.25
CA ARG A 645 -11.60 5.96 -14.29
C ARG A 645 -10.56 5.05 -13.64
N ALA A 646 -9.67 4.46 -14.45
CA ALA A 646 -8.59 3.61 -13.96
C ALA A 646 -7.64 4.37 -13.01
N GLN A 647 -7.39 5.65 -13.28
CA GLN A 647 -6.58 6.55 -12.46
C GLN A 647 -7.21 6.82 -11.08
N ILE A 648 -8.51 7.14 -11.02
CA ILE A 648 -9.23 7.30 -9.73
C ILE A 648 -9.25 6.00 -8.93
N PHE A 649 -9.46 4.85 -9.59
CA PHE A 649 -9.44 3.54 -8.92
C PHE A 649 -8.04 3.17 -8.42
N SER A 650 -6.99 3.53 -9.16
CA SER A 650 -5.60 3.37 -8.72
C SER A 650 -5.27 4.25 -7.51
N LEU A 651 -5.80 5.48 -7.46
CA LEU A 651 -5.67 6.39 -6.32
C LEU A 651 -6.36 5.83 -5.07
N ASN A 652 -7.61 5.38 -5.19
CA ASN A 652 -8.36 4.78 -4.08
C ASN A 652 -7.69 3.50 -3.57
N ALA A 653 -7.20 2.65 -4.47
CA ALA A 653 -6.40 1.47 -4.10
C ALA A 653 -5.06 1.83 -3.43
N ALA A 654 -4.45 2.96 -3.79
CA ALA A 654 -3.24 3.46 -3.14
C ALA A 654 -3.51 3.96 -1.72
N TYR A 655 -4.65 4.62 -1.46
CA TYR A 655 -5.09 4.97 -0.10
C TYR A 655 -5.26 3.73 0.77
N LYS A 656 -6.04 2.76 0.29
CA LYS A 656 -6.29 1.50 1.01
C LYS A 656 -5.02 0.69 1.26
N ARG A 657 -4.02 0.77 0.37
CA ARG A 657 -2.71 0.12 0.53
C ARG A 657 -1.81 0.85 1.54
N ALA A 658 -1.83 2.18 1.55
CA ALA A 658 -0.98 2.99 2.42
C ALA A 658 -1.49 3.00 3.88
N TYR A 659 -2.81 3.04 4.07
CA TYR A 659 -3.46 3.15 5.38
C TYR A 659 -4.79 2.35 5.43
N PRO A 660 -4.75 1.01 5.33
CA PRO A 660 -5.96 0.16 5.38
C PRO A 660 -6.78 0.35 6.65
N GLU A 661 -6.15 0.72 7.77
CA GLU A 661 -6.78 0.95 9.06
C GLU A 661 -7.60 2.25 9.14
N TYR A 662 -7.31 3.24 8.28
CA TYR A 662 -8.00 4.53 8.20
C TYR A 662 -8.92 4.66 6.98
N TYR A 663 -8.81 3.77 5.99
CA TYR A 663 -9.66 3.78 4.80
C TYR A 663 -11.15 3.56 5.15
N CYS A 664 -12.02 4.43 4.62
CA CYS A 664 -13.45 4.45 4.94
C CYS A 664 -14.22 3.35 4.17
N GLU A 665 -14.12 2.13 4.69
CA GLU A 665 -14.75 0.94 4.16
C GLU A 665 -15.49 0.16 5.24
N ILE A 666 -16.69 -0.34 4.91
CA ILE A 666 -17.55 -1.16 5.75
C ILE A 666 -17.87 -2.43 4.95
N ASP A 667 -17.34 -3.57 5.40
CA ASP A 667 -17.67 -4.91 4.87
C ASP A 667 -17.46 -5.04 3.35
N GLY A 668 -16.38 -4.45 2.84
CA GLY A 668 -15.99 -4.45 1.42
C GLY A 668 -16.61 -3.33 0.57
N VAL A 669 -17.48 -2.49 1.15
CA VAL A 669 -18.06 -1.31 0.50
C VAL A 669 -17.37 -0.06 1.01
N ASP A 670 -16.75 0.72 0.11
CA ASP A 670 -16.20 2.04 0.44
C ASP A 670 -17.23 3.16 0.21
N ILE A 671 -16.89 4.40 0.56
CA ILE A 671 -17.80 5.55 0.41
C ILE A 671 -18.24 5.80 -1.05
N LEU A 672 -17.40 5.47 -2.04
CA LEU A 672 -17.75 5.58 -3.46
C LEU A 672 -18.76 4.51 -3.86
N GLN A 673 -18.50 3.25 -3.51
CA GLN A 673 -19.42 2.16 -3.82
C GLN A 673 -20.74 2.33 -3.04
N ASN A 674 -20.70 2.82 -1.81
CA ASN A 674 -21.89 3.19 -1.05
C ASN A 674 -22.71 4.27 -1.80
N PHE A 675 -22.06 5.31 -2.32
CA PHE A 675 -22.73 6.37 -3.09
C PHE A 675 -23.39 5.82 -4.37
N ILE A 676 -22.71 4.91 -5.08
CA ILE A 676 -23.26 4.18 -6.24
C ILE A 676 -24.48 3.34 -5.84
N ASN A 677 -24.45 2.69 -4.68
CA ASN A 677 -25.55 1.85 -4.18
C ASN A 677 -26.82 2.65 -3.81
N HIS A 678 -26.76 3.99 -3.71
CA HIS A 678 -27.90 4.86 -3.43
C HIS A 678 -28.58 5.43 -4.70
N ALA A 679 -28.24 4.92 -5.88
CA ALA A 679 -28.93 5.21 -7.14
C ALA A 679 -30.45 4.99 -7.04
N ASN A 680 -31.26 5.80 -7.72
CA ASN A 680 -32.69 5.51 -7.84
C ASN A 680 -32.92 4.40 -8.90
N PRO A 681 -33.33 3.17 -8.52
CA PRO A 681 -33.51 2.07 -9.47
C PRO A 681 -34.68 2.30 -10.44
N ASN A 682 -35.58 3.25 -10.14
CA ASN A 682 -36.70 3.60 -11.00
C ASN A 682 -36.39 4.74 -11.98
N TYR A 683 -35.20 5.35 -11.90
CA TYR A 683 -34.76 6.40 -12.81
C TYR A 683 -33.76 5.83 -13.81
N ALA A 684 -34.16 5.72 -15.08
CA ALA A 684 -33.40 5.03 -16.12
C ALA A 684 -31.98 5.61 -16.36
N ASP A 685 -31.80 6.90 -16.11
CA ASP A 685 -30.52 7.59 -16.23
C ASP A 685 -29.53 7.19 -15.12
N ASP A 686 -29.99 7.07 -13.87
CA ASP A 686 -29.17 6.58 -12.76
C ASP A 686 -28.75 5.12 -13.02
N VAL A 687 -29.67 4.28 -13.50
CA VAL A 687 -29.36 2.90 -13.90
C VAL A 687 -28.32 2.86 -15.04
N THR A 688 -28.38 3.83 -15.97
CA THR A 688 -27.41 3.97 -17.06
C THR A 688 -26.03 4.39 -16.55
N ASP A 689 -25.95 5.34 -15.61
CA ASP A 689 -24.70 5.78 -14.98
C ASP A 689 -24.03 4.63 -14.20
N VAL A 690 -24.80 3.90 -13.40
CA VAL A 690 -24.31 2.72 -12.65
C VAL A 690 -23.79 1.64 -13.60
N ALA A 691 -24.50 1.36 -14.71
CA ALA A 691 -24.04 0.42 -15.74
C ALA A 691 -22.76 0.91 -16.47
N ALA A 692 -22.62 2.22 -16.66
CA ALA A 692 -21.39 2.84 -17.17
C ALA A 692 -20.25 2.90 -16.14
N GLY A 693 -20.50 2.51 -14.88
CA GLY A 693 -19.51 2.48 -13.81
C GLY A 693 -19.19 3.86 -13.22
N THR A 694 -20.14 4.80 -13.28
CA THR A 694 -20.02 6.15 -12.70
C THR A 694 -20.99 6.34 -11.53
N THR A 695 -20.87 7.49 -10.84
CA THR A 695 -21.81 7.87 -9.77
C THR A 695 -23.18 8.28 -10.34
N PRO A 696 -24.30 8.02 -9.65
CA PRO A 696 -25.64 8.35 -10.16
C PRO A 696 -25.80 9.87 -10.32
N ARG A 697 -26.31 10.34 -11.46
CA ARG A 697 -26.52 11.79 -11.69
C ARG A 697 -27.56 12.41 -10.76
N SER A 698 -28.58 11.69 -10.32
CA SER A 698 -29.57 12.24 -9.37
C SER A 698 -28.94 12.65 -8.02
N LEU A 699 -27.84 11.99 -7.64
CA LEU A 699 -27.10 12.31 -6.41
C LEU A 699 -26.04 13.41 -6.60
N ARG A 700 -25.90 14.00 -7.79
CA ARG A 700 -24.93 15.07 -8.10
C ARG A 700 -25.65 16.38 -8.49
N TYR A 701 -24.96 17.51 -8.40
CA TYR A 701 -25.47 18.80 -8.94
C TYR A 701 -24.75 19.24 -10.23
N ASP A 702 -23.65 18.59 -10.58
CA ASP A 702 -22.92 18.73 -11.84
C ASP A 702 -22.28 17.38 -12.22
N ASP A 703 -21.36 17.34 -13.18
CA ASP A 703 -20.71 16.12 -13.65
C ASP A 703 -19.87 15.38 -12.59
N LEU A 704 -19.70 15.91 -11.37
CA LEU A 704 -18.82 15.31 -10.36
C LEU A 704 -19.32 15.44 -8.91
N HIS A 705 -19.87 16.59 -8.52
CA HIS A 705 -20.02 16.96 -7.12
C HIS A 705 -21.34 16.46 -6.51
N PRO A 706 -21.32 15.87 -5.29
CA PRO A 706 -22.53 15.45 -4.59
C PRO A 706 -23.54 16.58 -4.38
N SER A 707 -24.83 16.28 -4.61
CA SER A 707 -25.92 17.24 -4.48
C SER A 707 -26.07 17.77 -3.05
N GLN A 708 -26.31 19.08 -2.93
CA GLN A 708 -26.44 19.79 -1.64
C GLN A 708 -27.89 19.90 -1.16
N VAL A 709 -28.83 19.67 -2.08
CA VAL A 709 -30.29 19.61 -1.88
C VAL A 709 -30.83 18.43 -2.67
N LEU A 710 -32.05 17.98 -2.35
CA LEU A 710 -32.68 16.86 -3.06
C LEU A 710 -32.93 17.26 -4.51
N GLN A 711 -32.33 16.52 -5.46
CA GLN A 711 -32.53 16.76 -6.89
C GLN A 711 -33.83 16.10 -7.37
N GLU A 712 -34.27 16.49 -8.57
CA GLU A 712 -35.31 15.75 -9.28
C GLU A 712 -34.89 14.29 -9.47
N ASN A 713 -35.84 13.36 -9.33
CA ASN A 713 -35.64 11.91 -9.41
C ASN A 713 -34.65 11.30 -8.39
N ALA A 714 -34.09 12.07 -7.45
CA ALA A 714 -33.24 11.55 -6.39
C ALA A 714 -34.06 10.99 -5.22
N LEU A 715 -33.59 9.90 -4.61
CA LEU A 715 -34.14 9.39 -3.33
C LEU A 715 -33.46 10.04 -2.10
N HIS A 716 -32.26 10.58 -2.28
CA HIS A 716 -31.41 11.11 -1.22
C HIS A 716 -30.69 12.39 -1.67
N ILE A 717 -30.21 13.17 -0.69
CA ILE A 717 -29.25 14.27 -0.94
C ILE A 717 -27.85 13.65 -0.97
N GLY A 718 -27.08 13.85 -2.04
CA GLY A 718 -25.77 13.19 -2.21
C GLY A 718 -24.79 13.51 -1.08
N ALA A 719 -24.77 14.74 -0.60
CA ALA A 719 -23.97 15.12 0.56
C ALA A 719 -24.41 14.43 1.87
N ASP A 720 -25.70 14.07 2.01
CA ASP A 720 -26.22 13.35 3.17
C ASP A 720 -25.83 11.86 3.13
N VAL A 721 -25.90 11.21 1.96
CA VAL A 721 -25.46 9.81 1.76
C VAL A 721 -24.02 9.62 2.26
N ASN A 722 -23.14 10.57 1.91
CA ASN A 722 -21.75 10.58 2.35
C ASN A 722 -21.60 10.80 3.87
N ALA A 723 -22.35 11.75 4.45
CA ALA A 723 -22.30 12.02 5.89
C ALA A 723 -22.83 10.84 6.72
N GLU A 724 -23.90 10.18 6.28
CA GLU A 724 -24.51 9.02 6.93
C GLU A 724 -23.56 7.81 6.90
N PHE A 725 -22.90 7.55 5.78
CA PHE A 725 -21.90 6.47 5.68
C PHE A 725 -20.66 6.74 6.55
N ILE A 726 -20.18 7.99 6.60
CA ILE A 726 -19.11 8.39 7.52
C ILE A 726 -19.53 8.11 8.97
N VAL A 727 -20.75 8.47 9.38
CA VAL A 727 -21.23 8.22 10.75
C VAL A 727 -21.32 6.72 11.07
N GLN A 728 -21.75 5.88 10.12
CA GLN A 728 -21.71 4.42 10.27
C GLN A 728 -20.27 3.91 10.48
N PHE A 729 -19.30 4.40 9.72
CA PHE A 729 -17.89 4.04 9.86
C PHE A 729 -17.33 4.46 11.22
N LEU A 730 -17.58 5.71 11.65
CA LEU A 730 -17.15 6.24 12.95
C LEU A 730 -17.77 5.45 14.12
N THR A 731 -19.02 5.01 13.98
CA THR A 731 -19.73 4.15 14.94
C THR A 731 -19.07 2.77 15.02
N LYS A 732 -18.77 2.15 13.86
CA LYS A 732 -18.09 0.84 13.79
C LYS A 732 -16.65 0.88 14.35
N LYS A 733 -15.99 2.04 14.33
CA LYS A 733 -14.69 2.29 14.98
C LYS A 733 -14.80 2.56 16.50
N GLY A 734 -16.01 2.73 17.05
CA GLY A 734 -16.23 3.09 18.46
C GLY A 734 -15.76 4.51 18.80
N TRP A 735 -15.87 5.45 17.86
CA TRP A 735 -15.38 6.83 18.04
C TRP A 735 -16.46 7.84 18.43
N LEU A 736 -17.73 7.49 18.24
CA LEU A 736 -18.92 8.24 18.66
C LEU A 736 -19.46 7.69 19.99
#